data_AF-A0A1H7H3P8-F1
#
_entry.id   AF-A0A1H7H3P8-F1
#
_cell.length_a   1.000
_cell.length_b   1.000
_cell.length_c   1.000
_cell.angle_alpha   90.00
_cell.angle_beta   90.00
_cell.angle_gamma   90.00
#
_symmetry.space_group_name_H-M   'P 1'
#
loop_
_entity.id
_entity.type
_entity.pdbx_description
1 polymer ?
#
loop_
_entity_poly.entity_id
_entity_poly.type
_entity_poly.pdbx_seq_one_letter_code
_entity_poly.pdbx_strand_id
1 'polypeptide(L)'
;MDDEHLPLTGPDRDWWHVNIAFHDKKVTKHAAAELAALLTGVRYHFLRKDGGLRLRTHRSVADVLDTLVARETIESWNPGVYEPETTAFGGHLAMDLAHELFCADSGPGLAELGIPGGRERCVLLLSTMYRAAGLDPFETGDVWVRLAALRPPVAPPTGAVREKAVAAMRRLMYADAAQRQGAELGWGERVAAFEHAGRQLRRLNSAGDLIRGLRAVLAHHAVFAFNRAGVTPEDQAATAWLGGEVVFGDTESDALVSTAWSGNRTRNLARMESTLSTTAEPSELRNALVDRLIDNGRLHSPEVIAAFRVTERERYLPGVDVQTAYTEDAVPTKYDEDGEMISCISAPSVVAAQLEQLEAQPGHKVLEAGAATGYNAALLSRLVSPGGQVWTLDVDQDLVDGAAKNLAQTGVDNATAVLGDAAVGLPEHAPYDRIQFTVGTGDIPVKILDQIAPGGRLVLPMRIRGSISRSFAFERDGQTWKTSSDEMSTFVPLRKGICDDVYTRVQHDGDGDVRLETFSEQQVDREAMRTVLDQPSVKQYTGVKFYKGAPFEWLYLYLACVLPNGLSRLPGSRAGFTPHFGWGSMAALDGDSLAYMTIREGENQQGKFWELGIVGHGSRAADLTERVVMEVRAWDEGWGNDGPRPGFRMAVGDMRHRLTAADPRFVVDKSYSRLVVDWPRKG
;
A
#
# COMPACT_ATOMS: atom_id res chain seq x y z
N MET A 1 10.27 59.56 -30.99
CA MET A 1 10.94 58.26 -31.14
C MET A 1 10.30 57.40 -30.08
N ASP A 2 9.44 56.49 -30.54
CA ASP A 2 8.72 55.55 -29.69
C ASP A 2 9.70 54.64 -28.97
N ASP A 3 9.68 54.69 -27.64
CA ASP A 3 10.35 53.73 -26.77
C ASP A 3 9.53 52.44 -26.58
N GLU A 4 8.43 52.25 -27.33
CA GLU A 4 7.53 51.09 -27.20
C GLU A 4 8.07 49.77 -27.80
N HIS A 5 9.26 49.76 -28.40
CA HIS A 5 9.80 48.59 -29.12
C HIS A 5 11.25 48.21 -28.75
N LEU A 6 11.63 48.29 -27.47
CA LEU A 6 12.88 47.67 -27.03
C LEU A 6 12.67 46.16 -26.77
N PRO A 7 13.33 45.26 -27.51
CA PRO A 7 13.29 43.84 -27.22
C PRO A 7 14.20 43.56 -26.03
N LEU A 8 13.60 43.21 -24.88
CA LEU A 8 14.33 42.63 -23.76
C LEU A 8 14.58 41.15 -24.08
N THR A 9 15.64 40.85 -24.83
CA THR A 9 16.05 39.48 -25.16
C THR A 9 17.27 39.07 -24.32
N GLY A 10 17.09 38.02 -23.53
CA GLY A 10 18.15 37.28 -22.85
C GLY A 10 18.03 35.79 -23.20
N PRO A 11 19.12 35.01 -23.20
CA PRO A 11 19.10 33.66 -23.73
C PRO A 11 18.50 32.68 -22.71
N ASP A 12 17.17 32.59 -22.69
CA ASP A 12 16.40 31.34 -22.62
C ASP A 12 14.88 31.65 -22.71
N ARG A 13 14.33 31.47 -23.92
CA ARG A 13 12.91 31.46 -24.29
C ARG A 13 12.12 32.75 -23.94
N ASP A 14 12.21 33.75 -24.84
CA ASP A 14 11.44 35.01 -24.75
C ASP A 14 9.92 34.76 -24.88
N TRP A 15 9.22 34.72 -23.75
CA TRP A 15 7.77 34.75 -23.69
C TRP A 15 7.26 36.19 -23.81
N TRP A 16 6.50 36.48 -24.86
CA TRP A 16 5.71 37.71 -24.90
C TRP A 16 4.54 37.59 -23.93
N HIS A 17 4.43 38.50 -22.97
CA HIS A 17 3.45 38.44 -21.90
C HIS A 17 2.48 39.62 -21.92
N VAL A 18 1.20 39.29 -21.79
CA VAL A 18 0.11 40.27 -21.68
C VAL A 18 -0.91 39.87 -20.64
N ASN A 19 -1.57 40.89 -20.08
CA ASN A 19 -2.76 40.77 -19.26
C ASN A 19 -3.98 41.20 -20.10
N ILE A 20 -4.96 40.32 -20.22
CA ILE A 20 -6.21 40.52 -20.97
C ILE A 20 -7.34 40.75 -19.97
N ALA A 21 -8.00 41.89 -20.07
CA ALA A 21 -9.20 42.22 -19.31
C ALA A 21 -10.44 41.90 -20.14
N PHE A 22 -11.42 41.25 -19.53
CA PHE A 22 -12.72 40.94 -20.13
C PHE A 22 -13.79 41.77 -19.46
N HIS A 23 -14.82 42.12 -20.23
CA HIS A 23 -16.02 42.77 -19.70
C HIS A 23 -16.62 41.96 -18.53
N ASP A 24 -17.12 42.66 -17.52
CA ASP A 24 -17.65 42.09 -16.26
C ASP A 24 -16.66 41.19 -15.49
N LYS A 25 -15.35 41.28 -15.78
CA LYS A 25 -14.30 40.46 -15.17
C LYS A 25 -14.55 38.96 -15.31
N LYS A 26 -15.14 38.55 -16.44
CA LYS A 26 -15.46 37.13 -16.72
C LYS A 26 -15.04 36.76 -18.13
N VAL A 27 -14.18 35.76 -18.25
CA VAL A 27 -13.94 35.07 -19.53
C VAL A 27 -15.19 34.28 -19.91
N THR A 28 -15.96 34.77 -20.87
CA THR A 28 -17.15 34.08 -21.39
C THR A 28 -16.74 32.94 -22.32
N LYS A 29 -17.64 31.96 -22.51
CA LYS A 29 -17.41 30.85 -23.46
C LYS A 29 -17.15 31.36 -24.88
N HIS A 30 -17.86 32.41 -25.30
CA HIS A 30 -17.68 33.02 -26.60
C HIS A 30 -16.29 33.65 -26.74
N ALA A 31 -15.89 34.45 -25.76
CA ALA A 31 -14.59 35.12 -25.77
C ALA A 31 -13.41 34.13 -25.69
N ALA A 32 -13.56 33.05 -24.92
CA ALA A 32 -12.56 31.98 -24.86
C ALA A 32 -12.43 31.23 -26.19
N ALA A 33 -13.56 30.91 -26.84
CA ALA A 33 -13.56 30.22 -28.13
C ALA A 33 -12.98 31.10 -29.26
N GLU A 34 -13.31 32.40 -29.28
CA GLU A 34 -12.77 33.33 -30.27
C GLU A 34 -11.27 33.55 -30.08
N LEU A 35 -10.82 33.75 -28.83
CA LEU A 35 -9.39 33.84 -28.51
C LEU A 35 -8.65 32.55 -28.89
N ALA A 36 -9.20 31.38 -28.60
CA ALA A 36 -8.62 30.10 -28.99
C ALA A 36 -8.48 29.97 -30.52
N ALA A 37 -9.52 30.37 -31.27
CA ALA A 37 -9.53 30.32 -32.72
C ALA A 37 -8.46 31.24 -33.34
N LEU A 38 -8.32 32.46 -32.84
CA LEU A 38 -7.33 33.41 -33.34
C LEU A 38 -5.89 33.07 -32.93
N LEU A 39 -5.70 32.28 -31.87
CA LEU A 39 -4.39 31.78 -31.44
C LEU A 39 -4.01 30.43 -32.10
N THR A 40 -4.80 29.94 -33.05
CA THR A 40 -4.48 28.69 -33.78
C THR A 40 -3.10 28.78 -34.42
N GLY A 41 -2.24 27.79 -34.19
CA GLY A 41 -0.87 27.75 -34.70
C GLY A 41 0.14 28.62 -33.94
N VAL A 42 -0.29 29.30 -32.87
CA VAL A 42 0.61 30.01 -31.94
C VAL A 42 0.91 29.10 -30.75
N ARG A 43 2.19 28.91 -30.39
CA ARG A 43 2.54 28.30 -29.10
C ARG A 43 2.27 29.31 -27.99
N TYR A 44 1.37 28.98 -27.06
CA TYR A 44 0.98 29.85 -25.96
C TYR A 44 0.62 29.07 -24.70
N HIS A 45 0.71 29.75 -23.55
CA HIS A 45 0.05 29.31 -22.35
C HIS A 45 -0.63 30.47 -21.61
N PHE A 46 -1.66 30.16 -20.81
CA PHE A 46 -2.38 31.18 -20.04
C PHE A 46 -2.49 30.83 -18.55
N LEU A 47 -2.82 31.83 -17.73
CA LEU A 47 -3.32 31.67 -16.36
C LEU A 47 -4.54 32.57 -16.17
N ARG A 48 -5.51 32.16 -15.36
CA ARG A 48 -6.59 33.07 -14.93
C ARG A 48 -6.11 33.91 -13.75
N LYS A 49 -6.41 35.20 -13.77
CA LYS A 49 -6.11 36.12 -12.66
C LYS A 49 -7.15 37.23 -12.60
N ASP A 50 -7.80 37.40 -11.45
CA ASP A 50 -8.69 38.54 -11.13
C ASP A 50 -9.77 38.82 -12.19
N GLY A 51 -10.33 37.76 -12.78
CA GLY A 51 -11.37 37.85 -13.82
C GLY A 51 -10.87 38.03 -15.25
N GLY A 52 -9.55 38.18 -15.44
CA GLY A 52 -8.87 38.23 -16.72
C GLY A 52 -7.95 37.04 -17.01
N LEU A 53 -7.20 37.12 -18.10
CA LEU A 53 -6.19 36.13 -18.50
C LEU A 53 -4.81 36.75 -18.55
N ARG A 54 -3.83 36.06 -17.98
CA ARG A 54 -2.42 36.30 -18.24
C ARG A 54 -1.98 35.38 -19.37
N LEU A 55 -1.85 35.91 -20.58
CA LEU A 55 -1.43 35.16 -21.77
C LEU A 55 0.07 35.31 -21.98
N ARG A 56 0.72 34.21 -22.39
CA ARG A 56 2.12 34.17 -22.80
C ARG A 56 2.22 33.46 -24.14
N THR A 57 2.89 34.07 -25.10
CA THR A 57 3.06 33.56 -26.46
C THR A 57 4.53 33.62 -26.85
N HIS A 58 4.97 32.74 -27.74
CA HIS A 58 6.35 32.75 -28.25
C HIS A 58 6.68 33.95 -29.17
N ARG A 59 5.66 34.73 -29.56
CA ARG A 59 5.75 35.92 -30.40
C ARG A 59 4.63 36.89 -30.05
N SER A 60 4.76 38.15 -30.43
CA SER A 60 3.68 39.13 -30.25
C SER A 60 2.38 38.70 -30.94
N VAL A 61 1.25 38.92 -30.28
CA VAL A 61 -0.10 38.75 -30.84
C VAL A 61 -0.94 40.02 -30.65
N ALA A 62 -0.30 41.19 -30.59
CA ALA A 62 -0.97 42.49 -30.42
C ALA A 62 -2.13 42.71 -31.41
N ASP A 63 -1.89 42.51 -32.71
CA ASP A 63 -2.93 42.65 -33.75
C ASP A 63 -4.17 41.76 -33.52
N VAL A 64 -3.94 40.55 -32.97
CA VAL A 64 -5.03 39.63 -32.61
C VAL A 64 -5.84 40.18 -31.44
N LEU A 65 -5.17 40.74 -30.43
CA LEU A 65 -5.84 41.32 -29.27
C LEU A 65 -6.56 42.63 -29.63
N ASP A 66 -5.98 43.47 -30.49
CA ASP A 66 -6.64 44.68 -31.01
C ASP A 66 -7.89 44.33 -31.82
N THR A 67 -7.85 43.24 -32.57
CA THR A 67 -9.05 42.70 -33.26
C THR A 67 -10.13 42.30 -32.25
N LEU A 68 -9.76 41.68 -31.13
CA LEU A 68 -10.71 41.29 -30.09
C LEU A 68 -11.28 42.49 -29.32
N VAL A 69 -10.50 43.56 -29.12
CA VAL A 69 -10.98 44.84 -28.56
C VAL A 69 -11.97 45.50 -29.51
N ALA A 70 -11.62 45.59 -30.80
CA ALA A 70 -12.48 46.20 -31.82
C ALA A 70 -13.82 45.46 -32.01
N ARG A 71 -13.86 44.16 -31.67
CA ARG A 71 -15.07 43.32 -31.67
C ARG A 71 -15.82 43.34 -30.34
N GLU A 72 -15.35 44.08 -29.34
CA GLU A 72 -15.89 44.11 -27.98
C GLU A 72 -15.89 42.73 -27.30
N THR A 73 -15.02 41.82 -27.75
CA THR A 73 -14.84 40.48 -27.16
C THR A 73 -14.02 40.56 -25.87
N ILE A 74 -13.05 41.47 -25.81
CA ILE A 74 -12.25 41.81 -24.64
C ILE A 74 -12.30 43.32 -24.40
N GLU A 75 -12.17 43.75 -23.14
CA GLU A 75 -12.24 45.16 -22.77
C GLU A 75 -10.94 45.90 -23.11
N SER A 76 -9.81 45.29 -22.77
CA SER A 76 -8.48 45.85 -23.02
C SER A 76 -7.41 44.78 -22.82
N TRP A 77 -6.19 45.07 -23.28
CA TRP A 77 -5.01 44.27 -22.97
C TRP A 77 -3.82 45.19 -22.67
N ASN A 78 -2.92 44.73 -21.80
CA ASN A 78 -1.71 45.46 -21.42
C ASN A 78 -0.48 44.54 -21.43
N PRO A 79 0.65 44.95 -22.02
CA PRO A 79 1.90 44.19 -21.96
C PRO A 79 2.48 44.15 -20.54
N GLY A 80 3.29 43.13 -20.28
CA GLY A 80 4.00 42.98 -19.01
C GLY A 80 5.25 42.14 -19.15
N VAL A 81 6.04 42.06 -18.07
CA VAL A 81 7.25 41.24 -18.00
C VAL A 81 6.89 39.85 -17.48
N TYR A 82 7.40 38.81 -18.14
CA TYR A 82 7.24 37.44 -17.66
C TYR A 82 8.39 37.05 -16.73
N GLU A 83 8.05 36.70 -15.49
CA GLU A 83 8.98 36.14 -14.52
C GLU A 83 8.54 34.71 -14.19
N PRO A 84 9.30 33.67 -14.62
CA PRO A 84 8.95 32.29 -14.32
C PRO A 84 9.18 31.97 -12.84
N GLU A 85 8.26 31.19 -12.25
CA GLU A 85 8.38 30.70 -10.85
C GLU A 85 9.35 29.51 -10.76
N THR A 86 10.56 29.66 -11.33
CA THR A 86 11.55 28.59 -11.50
C THR A 86 11.84 27.84 -10.20
N THR A 87 11.98 28.57 -9.09
CA THR A 87 12.20 27.96 -7.77
C THR A 87 11.02 27.10 -7.33
N ALA A 88 9.79 27.57 -7.55
CA ALA A 88 8.59 26.84 -7.15
C ALA A 88 8.38 25.58 -7.99
N PHE A 89 8.74 25.62 -9.27
CA PHE A 89 8.65 24.46 -10.16
C PHE A 89 9.80 23.46 -10.03
N GLY A 90 10.81 23.73 -9.18
CA GLY A 90 11.86 22.76 -8.90
C GLY A 90 13.14 22.94 -9.75
N GLY A 91 13.35 24.10 -10.37
CA GLY A 91 14.55 24.43 -11.14
C GLY A 91 14.24 24.72 -12.61
N HIS A 92 15.24 25.15 -13.37
CA HIS A 92 15.08 25.57 -14.77
C HIS A 92 14.52 24.45 -15.66
N LEU A 93 15.07 23.24 -15.55
CA LEU A 93 14.61 22.07 -16.32
C LEU A 93 13.15 21.70 -16.02
N ALA A 94 12.74 21.77 -14.76
CA ALA A 94 11.38 21.48 -14.34
C ALA A 94 10.40 22.60 -14.73
N MET A 95 10.86 23.85 -14.78
CA MET A 95 10.09 24.98 -15.28
C MET A 95 9.85 24.90 -16.79
N ASP A 96 10.85 24.50 -17.56
CA ASP A 96 10.73 24.25 -19.00
C ASP A 96 9.67 23.17 -19.29
N LEU A 97 9.70 22.10 -18.52
CA LEU A 97 8.69 21.04 -18.59
C LEU A 97 7.29 21.55 -18.24
N ALA A 98 7.18 22.41 -17.22
CA ALA A 98 5.91 23.05 -16.87
C ALA A 98 5.39 23.91 -18.03
N HIS A 99 6.24 24.68 -18.73
CA HIS A 99 5.85 25.43 -19.92
C HIS A 99 5.36 24.53 -21.06
N GLU A 100 6.04 23.42 -21.31
CA GLU A 100 5.63 22.44 -22.32
C GLU A 100 4.25 21.86 -22.01
N LEU A 101 4.04 21.43 -20.76
CA LEU A 101 2.74 20.97 -20.28
C LEU A 101 1.66 22.06 -20.44
N PHE A 102 1.94 23.29 -20.00
CA PHE A 102 0.97 24.38 -20.05
C PHE A 102 0.61 24.78 -21.49
N CYS A 103 1.55 24.65 -22.43
CA CYS A 103 1.28 24.86 -23.85
C CYS A 103 0.36 23.77 -24.41
N ALA A 104 0.71 22.50 -24.17
CA ALA A 104 -0.09 21.36 -24.63
C ALA A 104 -1.51 21.39 -24.05
N ASP A 105 -1.66 21.85 -22.81
CA ASP A 105 -2.94 21.97 -22.13
C ASP A 105 -3.75 23.21 -22.56
N SER A 106 -3.12 24.24 -23.12
CA SER A 106 -3.74 25.56 -23.27
C SER A 106 -4.80 25.67 -24.36
N GLY A 107 -4.64 25.00 -25.50
CA GLY A 107 -5.66 25.00 -26.56
C GLY A 107 -6.99 24.41 -26.06
N PRO A 108 -7.01 23.13 -25.69
CA PRO A 108 -8.20 22.49 -25.13
C PRO A 108 -8.70 23.16 -23.84
N GLY A 109 -7.79 23.53 -22.93
CA GLY A 109 -8.13 24.14 -21.65
C GLY A 109 -8.81 25.50 -21.79
N LEU A 110 -8.44 26.30 -22.80
CA LEU A 110 -9.10 27.57 -23.10
C LEU A 110 -10.52 27.33 -23.64
N ALA A 111 -10.68 26.36 -24.56
CA ALA A 111 -11.98 26.00 -25.14
C ALA A 111 -12.98 25.46 -24.11
N GLU A 112 -12.49 24.88 -23.01
CA GLU A 112 -13.30 24.36 -21.90
C GLU A 112 -13.69 25.40 -20.84
N LEU A 113 -13.20 26.64 -20.94
CA LEU A 113 -13.55 27.67 -19.97
C LEU A 113 -15.07 27.94 -19.96
N GLY A 114 -15.66 27.90 -18.77
CA GLY A 114 -17.10 28.06 -18.58
C GLY A 114 -17.91 26.78 -18.86
N ILE A 115 -17.28 25.67 -19.24
CA ILE A 115 -17.92 24.35 -19.28
C ILE A 115 -17.87 23.74 -17.87
N PRO A 116 -19.01 23.31 -17.29
CA PRO A 116 -19.01 22.60 -16.00
C PRO A 116 -18.06 21.40 -15.98
N GLY A 117 -17.58 21.04 -14.78
CA GLY A 117 -16.72 19.86 -14.59
C GLY A 117 -15.21 20.14 -14.64
N GLY A 118 -14.78 21.41 -14.61
CA GLY A 118 -13.35 21.76 -14.66
C GLY A 118 -12.53 21.18 -13.51
N ARG A 119 -13.11 21.12 -12.31
CA ARG A 119 -12.49 20.51 -11.12
C ARG A 119 -12.23 19.02 -11.32
N GLU A 120 -13.23 18.29 -11.79
CA GLU A 120 -13.16 16.84 -12.02
C GLU A 120 -12.18 16.52 -13.16
N ARG A 121 -12.15 17.33 -14.23
CA ARG A 121 -11.14 17.21 -15.30
C ARG A 121 -9.72 17.42 -14.77
N CYS A 122 -9.50 18.40 -13.89
CA CYS A 122 -8.20 18.59 -13.23
C CYS A 122 -7.80 17.37 -12.39
N VAL A 123 -8.72 16.80 -11.59
CA VAL A 123 -8.41 15.60 -10.78
C VAL A 123 -7.98 14.43 -11.67
N LEU A 124 -8.65 14.19 -12.79
CA LEU A 124 -8.29 13.13 -13.74
C LEU A 124 -6.89 13.32 -14.34
N LEU A 125 -6.57 14.54 -14.79
CA LEU A 125 -5.27 14.88 -15.38
C LEU A 125 -4.14 14.83 -14.35
N LEU A 126 -4.36 15.39 -13.17
CA LEU A 126 -3.37 15.39 -12.08
C LEU A 126 -3.10 13.97 -11.58
N SER A 127 -4.14 13.14 -11.44
CA SER A 127 -3.95 11.76 -11.00
C SER A 127 -3.21 10.92 -12.04
N THR A 128 -3.40 11.23 -13.34
CA THR A 128 -2.58 10.65 -14.42
C THR A 128 -1.12 11.06 -14.29
N MET A 129 -0.85 12.34 -14.02
CA MET A 129 0.50 12.87 -13.80
C MET A 129 1.18 12.24 -12.58
N TYR A 130 0.47 12.07 -11.46
CA TYR A 130 1.02 11.47 -10.23
C TYR A 130 1.37 9.99 -10.43
N ARG A 131 0.51 9.23 -11.09
CA ARG A 131 0.80 7.83 -11.47
C ARG A 131 2.03 7.75 -12.38
N ALA A 132 2.11 8.63 -13.38
CA ALA A 132 3.24 8.69 -14.29
C ALA A 132 4.55 9.15 -13.62
N ALA A 133 4.45 9.94 -12.56
CA ALA A 133 5.56 10.31 -11.69
C ALA A 133 6.03 9.15 -10.78
N GLY A 134 5.31 8.02 -10.78
CA GLY A 134 5.68 6.82 -10.04
C GLY A 134 5.37 6.87 -8.55
N LEU A 135 4.45 7.76 -8.13
CA LEU A 135 4.07 7.86 -6.73
C LEU A 135 3.21 6.67 -6.30
N ASP A 136 3.47 6.15 -5.11
CA ASP A 136 2.56 5.21 -4.45
C ASP A 136 1.28 5.92 -3.92
N PRO A 137 0.28 5.18 -3.41
CA PRO A 137 -0.94 5.78 -2.88
C PRO A 137 -0.70 6.80 -1.76
N PHE A 138 0.16 6.52 -0.79
CA PHE A 138 0.47 7.42 0.33
C PHE A 138 1.24 8.65 -0.12
N GLU A 139 2.18 8.49 -1.06
CA GLU A 139 2.88 9.61 -1.68
C GLU A 139 1.93 10.50 -2.48
N THR A 140 0.94 9.91 -3.16
CA THR A 140 -0.13 10.63 -3.85
C THR A 140 -0.99 11.40 -2.85
N GLY A 141 -1.34 10.78 -1.71
CA GLY A 141 -2.01 11.45 -0.60
C GLY A 141 -1.21 12.65 -0.08
N ASP A 142 0.10 12.48 0.13
CA ASP A 142 1.00 13.55 0.61
C ASP A 142 1.04 14.74 -0.37
N VAL A 143 0.97 14.51 -1.68
CA VAL A 143 0.83 15.59 -2.67
C VAL A 143 -0.48 16.37 -2.47
N TRP A 144 -1.59 15.68 -2.23
CA TRP A 144 -2.89 16.32 -1.96
C TRP A 144 -2.87 17.11 -0.65
N VAL A 145 -2.23 16.58 0.41
CA VAL A 145 -2.04 17.28 1.69
C VAL A 145 -1.18 18.53 1.52
N ARG A 146 -0.07 18.45 0.75
CA ARG A 146 0.76 19.61 0.42
C ARG A 146 -0.01 20.66 -0.38
N LEU A 147 -0.88 20.26 -1.30
CA LEU A 147 -1.77 21.18 -2.00
C LEU A 147 -2.74 21.86 -1.03
N ALA A 148 -3.33 21.11 -0.09
CA ALA A 148 -4.23 21.65 0.92
C ALA A 148 -3.53 22.70 1.80
N ALA A 149 -2.27 22.48 2.17
CA ALA A 149 -1.46 23.44 2.93
C ALA A 149 -1.18 24.76 2.19
N LEU A 150 -1.30 24.78 0.85
CA LEU A 150 -1.18 25.99 0.03
C LEU A 150 -2.51 26.72 -0.16
N ARG A 151 -3.59 26.28 0.50
CA ARG A 151 -4.95 26.74 0.27
C ARG A 151 -5.63 27.19 1.57
N PRO A 152 -6.73 27.98 1.47
CA PRO A 152 -7.50 28.33 2.65
C PRO A 152 -7.95 27.08 3.41
N PRO A 153 -8.04 27.14 4.75
CA PRO A 153 -8.51 26.01 5.55
C PRO A 153 -9.94 25.64 5.17
N VAL A 154 -10.23 24.35 5.14
CA VAL A 154 -11.56 23.80 4.82
C VAL A 154 -12.14 23.14 6.06
N ALA A 155 -13.42 23.41 6.31
CA ALA A 155 -14.20 22.62 7.25
C ALA A 155 -14.60 21.31 6.56
N PRO A 156 -14.13 20.15 7.02
CA PRO A 156 -14.40 18.87 6.37
C PRO A 156 -15.90 18.55 6.43
N PRO A 157 -16.55 18.06 5.34
CA PRO A 157 -17.89 17.46 5.43
C PRO A 157 -17.89 16.26 6.40
N THR A 158 -19.03 15.98 7.04
CA THR A 158 -19.21 14.86 7.98
C THR A 158 -20.33 13.92 7.52
N GLY A 159 -20.36 12.72 8.09
CA GLY A 159 -21.37 11.69 7.81
C GLY A 159 -21.47 11.30 6.33
N ALA A 160 -22.68 11.00 5.87
CA ALA A 160 -22.94 10.52 4.51
C ALA A 160 -22.49 11.49 3.39
N VAL A 161 -22.40 12.80 3.68
CA VAL A 161 -21.88 13.79 2.73
C VAL A 161 -20.39 13.60 2.51
N ARG A 162 -19.62 13.31 3.57
CA ARG A 162 -18.19 12.96 3.48
C ARG A 162 -18.00 11.70 2.66
N GLU A 163 -18.71 10.63 3.01
CA GLU A 163 -18.56 9.32 2.35
C GLU A 163 -18.85 9.41 0.85
N LYS A 164 -19.93 10.11 0.45
CA LYS A 164 -20.24 10.29 -0.98
C LYS A 164 -19.17 11.12 -1.69
N ALA A 165 -18.68 12.18 -1.05
CA ALA A 165 -17.65 13.04 -1.63
C ALA A 165 -16.30 12.31 -1.77
N VAL A 166 -15.89 11.55 -0.74
CA VAL A 166 -14.68 10.72 -0.76
C VAL A 166 -14.81 9.59 -1.79
N ALA A 167 -15.95 8.92 -1.85
CA ALA A 167 -16.19 7.89 -2.88
C ALA A 167 -16.16 8.47 -4.30
N ALA A 168 -16.69 9.67 -4.52
CA ALA A 168 -16.62 10.36 -5.81
C ALA A 168 -15.18 10.77 -6.14
N MET A 169 -14.44 11.31 -5.18
CA MET A 169 -13.03 11.66 -5.34
C MET A 169 -12.19 10.42 -5.63
N ARG A 170 -12.40 9.31 -4.90
CA ARG A 170 -11.74 8.02 -5.13
C ARG A 170 -11.95 7.53 -6.56
N ARG A 171 -13.17 7.63 -7.09
CA ARG A 171 -13.46 7.27 -8.49
C ARG A 171 -12.69 8.12 -9.48
N LEU A 172 -12.55 9.42 -9.23
CA LEU A 172 -11.84 10.36 -10.11
C LEU A 172 -10.33 10.22 -10.02
N MET A 173 -9.80 10.15 -8.80
CA MET A 173 -8.37 9.93 -8.54
C MET A 173 -7.92 8.65 -9.20
N TYR A 174 -8.79 7.65 -9.12
CA TYR A 174 -8.51 6.40 -9.75
C TYR A 174 -8.78 6.50 -11.26
N ALA A 175 -9.99 6.46 -11.79
CA ALA A 175 -10.31 6.52 -13.24
C ALA A 175 -9.17 6.74 -14.28
N ASP A 176 -9.11 5.82 -15.26
CA ASP A 176 -8.30 6.02 -16.46
C ASP A 176 -8.85 7.23 -17.26
N ALA A 177 -8.13 8.34 -17.19
CA ALA A 177 -8.50 9.58 -17.84
C ALA A 177 -8.60 9.40 -19.36
N ALA A 178 -7.79 8.53 -19.98
CA ALA A 178 -7.82 8.29 -21.43
C ALA A 178 -9.14 7.64 -21.89
N GLN A 179 -9.84 6.94 -20.99
CA GLN A 179 -11.09 6.23 -21.28
C GLN A 179 -12.36 7.04 -20.98
N ARG A 180 -12.25 8.34 -20.72
CA ARG A 180 -13.41 9.19 -20.43
C ARG A 180 -14.39 9.23 -21.63
N GLN A 181 -15.60 8.73 -21.43
CA GLN A 181 -16.66 8.77 -22.43
C GLN A 181 -17.16 10.19 -22.68
N GLY A 182 -17.45 10.53 -23.94
CA GLY A 182 -17.92 11.86 -24.32
C GLY A 182 -16.88 12.95 -24.10
N ALA A 183 -15.59 12.59 -24.12
CA ALA A 183 -14.51 13.56 -23.95
C ALA A 183 -14.46 14.56 -25.11
N GLU A 184 -14.08 15.79 -24.77
CA GLU A 184 -13.90 16.88 -25.71
C GLU A 184 -12.72 16.59 -26.66
N LEU A 185 -12.74 17.23 -27.83
CA LEU A 185 -11.67 17.10 -28.82
C LEU A 185 -10.33 17.52 -28.20
N GLY A 186 -9.28 16.73 -28.39
CA GLY A 186 -7.95 16.99 -27.82
C GLY A 186 -7.74 16.49 -26.38
N TRP A 187 -8.76 15.89 -25.74
CA TRP A 187 -8.61 15.33 -24.39
C TRP A 187 -7.50 14.28 -24.27
N GLY A 188 -7.39 13.36 -25.24
CA GLY A 188 -6.34 12.34 -25.25
C GLY A 188 -4.92 12.93 -25.30
N GLU A 189 -4.73 14.01 -26.06
CA GLU A 189 -3.45 14.72 -26.15
C GLU A 189 -3.10 15.40 -24.81
N ARG A 190 -4.10 15.97 -24.12
CA ARG A 190 -3.89 16.50 -22.76
C ARG A 190 -3.49 15.42 -21.77
N VAL A 191 -4.18 14.27 -21.78
CA VAL A 191 -3.85 13.14 -20.90
C VAL A 191 -2.40 12.70 -21.15
N ALA A 192 -2.01 12.54 -22.42
CA ALA A 192 -0.63 12.20 -22.80
C ALA A 192 0.40 13.26 -22.35
N ALA A 193 0.05 14.55 -22.41
CA ALA A 193 0.92 15.63 -21.94
C ALA A 193 1.15 15.59 -20.43
N PHE A 194 0.09 15.40 -19.63
CA PHE A 194 0.20 15.25 -18.17
C PHE A 194 0.97 13.99 -17.78
N GLU A 195 0.76 12.89 -18.50
CA GLU A 195 1.50 11.65 -18.31
C GLU A 195 2.99 11.81 -18.67
N HIS A 196 3.30 12.51 -19.77
CA HIS A 196 4.67 12.83 -20.16
C HIS A 196 5.37 13.70 -19.10
N ALA A 197 4.69 14.74 -18.60
CA ALA A 197 5.21 15.62 -17.55
C ALA A 197 5.50 14.84 -16.25
N GLY A 198 4.61 13.94 -15.83
CA GLY A 198 4.85 13.07 -14.68
C GLY A 198 6.11 12.23 -14.84
N ARG A 199 6.28 11.56 -16.00
CA ARG A 199 7.49 10.76 -16.29
C ARG A 199 8.78 11.59 -16.29
N GLN A 200 8.76 12.81 -16.86
CA GLN A 200 9.95 13.66 -16.88
C GLN A 200 10.27 14.20 -15.48
N LEU A 201 9.28 14.59 -14.67
CA LEU A 201 9.53 15.01 -13.29
C LEU A 201 10.12 13.89 -12.44
N ARG A 202 9.66 12.64 -12.65
CA ARG A 202 10.29 11.46 -12.01
C ARG A 202 11.76 11.33 -12.39
N ARG A 203 12.09 11.49 -13.68
CA ARG A 203 13.48 11.43 -14.16
C ARG A 203 14.35 12.53 -13.54
N LEU A 204 13.86 13.77 -13.52
CA LEU A 204 14.56 14.88 -12.87
C LEU A 204 14.77 14.62 -11.38
N ASN A 205 13.76 14.04 -10.69
CA ASN A 205 13.90 13.68 -9.28
C ASN A 205 14.96 12.60 -9.07
N SER A 206 14.95 11.54 -9.89
CA SER A 206 15.95 10.45 -9.81
C SER A 206 17.36 10.91 -10.17
N ALA A 207 17.50 11.90 -11.05
CA ALA A 207 18.79 12.50 -11.42
C ALA A 207 19.30 13.53 -10.39
N GLY A 208 18.50 13.90 -9.39
CA GLY A 208 18.85 14.93 -8.41
C GLY A 208 18.75 16.37 -8.95
N ASP A 209 18.09 16.56 -10.10
CA ASP A 209 17.97 17.85 -10.78
C ASP A 209 16.83 18.74 -10.25
N LEU A 210 16.00 18.21 -9.33
CA LEU A 210 14.94 18.99 -8.68
C LEU A 210 15.47 19.68 -7.42
N ILE A 211 15.41 21.01 -7.39
CA ILE A 211 15.77 21.80 -6.19
C ILE A 211 14.71 21.75 -5.08
N ARG A 212 13.52 21.21 -5.38
CA ARG A 212 12.43 20.91 -4.44
C ARG A 212 12.03 19.45 -4.63
N GLY A 213 11.68 18.75 -3.55
CA GLY A 213 11.23 17.35 -3.67
C GLY A 213 10.03 17.19 -4.62
N LEU A 214 9.99 16.07 -5.35
CA LEU A 214 8.98 15.76 -6.37
C LEU A 214 7.54 16.05 -5.93
N ARG A 215 7.16 15.65 -4.71
CA ARG A 215 5.81 15.86 -4.17
C ARG A 215 5.43 17.34 -4.02
N ALA A 216 6.38 18.20 -3.66
CA ALA A 216 6.16 19.64 -3.56
C ALA A 216 6.03 20.29 -4.94
N VAL A 217 6.78 19.82 -5.93
CA VAL A 217 6.69 20.27 -7.33
C VAL A 217 5.35 19.86 -7.93
N LEU A 218 4.91 18.63 -7.70
CA LEU A 218 3.61 18.11 -8.17
C LEU A 218 2.43 18.87 -7.54
N ALA A 219 2.49 19.17 -6.24
CA ALA A 219 1.48 20.01 -5.59
C ALA A 219 1.40 21.41 -6.24
N HIS A 220 2.53 21.99 -6.64
CA HIS A 220 2.57 23.27 -7.35
C HIS A 220 2.00 23.19 -8.78
N HIS A 221 2.21 22.07 -9.49
CA HIS A 221 1.53 21.83 -10.77
C HIS A 221 0.00 21.75 -10.61
N ALA A 222 -0.48 21.15 -9.52
CA ALA A 222 -1.91 21.10 -9.21
C ALA A 222 -2.51 22.50 -9.02
N VAL A 223 -1.82 23.40 -8.30
CA VAL A 223 -2.20 24.82 -8.18
C VAL A 223 -2.46 25.43 -9.55
N PHE A 224 -1.53 25.24 -10.49
CA PHE A 224 -1.62 25.84 -11.82
C PHE A 224 -2.72 25.21 -12.67
N ALA A 225 -2.87 23.88 -12.62
CA ALA A 225 -3.94 23.18 -13.35
C ALA A 225 -5.32 23.69 -12.91
N PHE A 226 -5.58 23.80 -11.60
CA PHE A 226 -6.84 24.31 -11.09
C PHE A 226 -7.08 25.79 -11.41
N ASN A 227 -6.05 26.63 -11.27
CA ASN A 227 -6.14 28.06 -11.62
C ASN A 227 -6.49 28.27 -13.10
N ARG A 228 -5.90 27.47 -13.99
CA ARG A 228 -6.18 27.50 -15.43
C ARG A 228 -7.60 27.07 -15.76
N ALA A 229 -8.12 26.04 -15.06
CA ALA A 229 -9.50 25.59 -15.20
C ALA A 229 -10.53 26.54 -14.53
N GLY A 230 -10.08 27.56 -13.80
CA GLY A 230 -10.96 28.51 -13.11
C GLY A 230 -11.65 27.93 -11.87
N VAL A 231 -11.06 26.92 -11.24
CA VAL A 231 -11.55 26.36 -9.98
C VAL A 231 -11.20 27.32 -8.84
N THR A 232 -12.16 27.64 -7.98
CA THR A 232 -11.98 28.62 -6.90
C THR A 232 -10.97 28.11 -5.85
N PRO A 233 -10.28 28.98 -5.11
CA PRO A 233 -9.39 28.55 -4.03
C PRO A 233 -10.08 27.64 -3.00
N GLU A 234 -11.36 27.88 -2.70
CA GLU A 234 -12.17 27.08 -1.78
C GLU A 234 -12.44 25.68 -2.35
N ASP A 235 -12.80 25.59 -3.63
CA ASP A 235 -13.00 24.29 -4.30
C ASP A 235 -11.69 23.53 -4.44
N GLN A 236 -10.57 24.23 -4.68
CA GLN A 236 -9.24 23.63 -4.70
C GLN A 236 -8.88 23.05 -3.33
N ALA A 237 -9.15 23.81 -2.27
CA ALA A 237 -8.92 23.37 -0.90
C ALA A 237 -9.77 22.15 -0.56
N ALA A 238 -11.06 22.16 -0.92
CA ALA A 238 -11.96 21.04 -0.66
C ALA A 238 -11.56 19.79 -1.47
N THR A 239 -11.10 19.97 -2.71
CA THR A 239 -10.58 18.88 -3.55
C THR A 239 -9.30 18.30 -2.98
N ALA A 240 -8.39 19.15 -2.51
CA ALA A 240 -7.13 18.73 -1.92
C ALA A 240 -7.35 17.96 -0.62
N TRP A 241 -8.26 18.45 0.23
CA TRP A 241 -8.69 17.72 1.42
C TRP A 241 -9.28 16.36 1.05
N LEU A 242 -10.26 16.31 0.14
CA LEU A 242 -10.86 15.05 -0.32
C LEU A 242 -9.81 14.08 -0.91
N GLY A 243 -8.81 14.59 -1.63
CA GLY A 243 -7.72 13.77 -2.18
C GLY A 243 -6.83 13.17 -1.10
N GLY A 244 -6.57 13.92 -0.02
CA GLY A 244 -5.94 13.41 1.20
C GLY A 244 -6.80 12.36 1.87
N GLU A 245 -8.10 12.61 2.04
CA GLU A 245 -9.04 11.68 2.69
C GLU A 245 -9.29 10.38 1.91
N VAL A 246 -9.13 10.38 0.58
CA VAL A 246 -9.20 9.14 -0.20
C VAL A 246 -8.08 8.17 0.19
N VAL A 247 -6.93 8.70 0.60
CA VAL A 247 -5.72 7.94 0.91
C VAL A 247 -5.53 7.75 2.41
N PHE A 248 -5.77 8.80 3.19
CA PHE A 248 -5.52 8.87 4.63
C PHE A 248 -6.81 8.91 5.47
N GLY A 249 -7.98 8.97 4.82
CA GLY A 249 -9.26 9.12 5.52
C GLY A 249 -9.99 7.80 5.74
N ASP A 250 -10.63 7.69 6.91
CA ASP A 250 -11.35 6.52 7.42
C ASP A 250 -12.62 6.13 6.62
N THR A 251 -12.53 5.75 5.35
CA THR A 251 -13.68 5.28 4.55
C THR A 251 -13.46 3.89 3.95
N GLU A 252 -13.86 2.84 4.68
CA GLU A 252 -14.26 1.48 4.20
C GLU A 252 -13.41 0.77 3.11
N SER A 253 -12.19 1.22 2.79
CA SER A 253 -11.36 0.63 1.72
C SER A 253 -10.06 0.00 2.18
N ASP A 254 -9.96 -0.43 3.43
CA ASP A 254 -8.87 -1.30 3.89
C ASP A 254 -9.20 -2.81 3.85
N ALA A 255 -10.38 -3.17 3.31
CA ALA A 255 -10.65 -4.53 2.84
C ALA A 255 -10.15 -4.80 1.40
N LEU A 256 -9.45 -3.84 0.76
CA LEU A 256 -8.95 -3.95 -0.61
C LEU A 256 -7.66 -3.14 -0.81
N VAL A 257 -6.52 -3.57 -0.26
CA VAL A 257 -5.22 -3.13 -0.81
C VAL A 257 -4.86 -4.03 -2.00
N SER A 258 -5.64 -3.87 -3.07
CA SER A 258 -5.36 -4.40 -4.41
C SER A 258 -4.62 -3.32 -5.20
N THR A 259 -3.35 -3.54 -5.57
CA THR A 259 -2.63 -2.67 -6.53
C THR A 259 -2.98 -2.99 -7.99
N ALA A 260 -4.17 -3.54 -8.26
CA ALA A 260 -4.72 -3.62 -9.60
C ALA A 260 -6.17 -3.15 -9.62
N TRP A 261 -6.43 -2.32 -10.61
CA TRP A 261 -7.68 -1.60 -10.80
C TRP A 261 -8.56 -2.31 -11.80
N SER A 262 -9.76 -2.72 -11.38
CA SER A 262 -10.77 -3.26 -12.27
C SER A 262 -11.81 -2.20 -12.61
N GLY A 263 -11.83 -1.78 -13.87
CA GLY A 263 -12.84 -0.91 -14.43
C GLY A 263 -14.26 -1.52 -14.47
N ASN A 264 -15.21 -0.59 -14.48
CA ASN A 264 -16.61 -0.69 -14.87
C ASN A 264 -17.65 -1.08 -13.79
N ARG A 265 -18.35 -0.06 -13.28
CA ARG A 265 -19.81 -0.08 -13.11
C ARG A 265 -20.36 1.36 -13.10
N THR A 266 -21.14 1.68 -14.13
CA THR A 266 -21.99 2.86 -14.26
C THR A 266 -23.14 2.84 -13.24
N ARG A 267 -23.46 3.99 -12.63
CA ARG A 267 -24.83 4.55 -12.53
C ARG A 267 -24.87 5.92 -11.83
N ASN A 268 -25.47 6.87 -12.56
CA ASN A 268 -26.21 8.08 -12.20
C ASN A 268 -25.76 8.97 -11.03
N LEU A 269 -25.33 10.17 -11.42
CA LEU A 269 -25.21 11.36 -10.58
C LEU A 269 -26.61 11.90 -10.24
N ALA A 270 -26.99 11.84 -8.98
CA ALA A 270 -28.05 12.68 -8.44
C ALA A 270 -27.56 13.40 -7.15
N ARG A 271 -27.68 14.72 -7.25
CA ARG A 271 -27.63 15.82 -6.27
C ARG A 271 -27.61 15.43 -4.79
N MET A 272 -26.71 16.05 -4.03
CA MET A 272 -26.79 16.10 -2.57
C MET A 272 -26.67 17.55 -2.11
N GLU A 273 -27.67 17.98 -1.34
CA GLU A 273 -27.60 19.10 -0.42
C GLU A 273 -27.68 18.55 1.00
N SER A 274 -27.17 19.35 1.94
CA SER A 274 -27.38 19.34 3.40
C SER A 274 -26.23 18.84 4.27
N THR A 275 -25.49 19.84 4.76
CA THR A 275 -25.17 20.20 6.16
C THR A 275 -24.47 19.23 7.12
N LEU A 276 -23.61 19.84 7.93
CA LEU A 276 -22.45 19.34 8.65
C LEU A 276 -22.67 19.37 10.18
N SER A 277 -22.26 18.32 10.91
CA SER A 277 -21.95 18.38 12.35
C SER A 277 -20.96 17.28 12.80
N THR A 278 -19.90 17.74 13.49
CA THR A 278 -19.08 17.25 14.63
C THR A 278 -18.45 15.83 14.72
N THR A 279 -17.12 15.82 14.89
CA THR A 279 -16.17 14.91 15.60
C THR A 279 -16.64 13.50 16.03
N ALA A 280 -15.94 12.46 15.56
CA ALA A 280 -16.20 11.06 15.94
C ALA A 280 -15.52 10.67 17.26
N GLU A 281 -16.26 10.00 18.14
CA GLU A 281 -15.77 9.53 19.44
C GLU A 281 -14.88 8.28 19.30
N PRO A 282 -13.89 8.03 20.19
CA PRO A 282 -13.03 6.83 20.13
C PRO A 282 -13.81 5.50 20.10
N SER A 283 -14.98 5.47 20.76
CA SER A 283 -15.88 4.32 20.74
C SER A 283 -16.51 4.06 19.36
N GLU A 284 -16.75 5.11 18.56
CA GLU A 284 -17.25 4.98 17.19
C GLU A 284 -16.18 4.40 16.28
N LEU A 285 -14.94 4.89 16.38
CA LEU A 285 -13.79 4.35 15.65
C LEU A 285 -13.54 2.88 15.99
N ARG A 286 -13.61 2.53 17.28
CA ARG A 286 -13.52 1.13 17.74
C ARG A 286 -14.61 0.26 17.14
N ASN A 287 -15.86 0.70 17.22
CA ASN A 287 -16.97 -0.07 16.68
C ASN A 287 -16.89 -0.20 15.16
N ALA A 288 -16.49 0.85 14.45
CA ALA A 288 -16.29 0.81 13.00
C ALA A 288 -15.16 -0.16 12.60
N LEU A 289 -14.05 -0.20 13.34
CA LEU A 289 -13.01 -1.21 13.13
C LEU A 289 -13.57 -2.62 13.30
N VAL A 290 -14.30 -2.86 14.40
CA VAL A 290 -14.91 -4.18 14.66
C VAL A 290 -15.89 -4.57 13.57
N ASP A 291 -16.74 -3.64 13.11
CA ASP A 291 -17.70 -3.90 12.04
C ASP A 291 -16.98 -4.28 10.74
N ARG A 292 -15.89 -3.59 10.38
CA ARG A 292 -15.04 -3.95 9.23
C ARG A 292 -14.43 -5.34 9.35
N LEU A 293 -13.97 -5.73 10.54
CA LEU A 293 -13.41 -7.06 10.80
C LEU A 293 -14.48 -8.17 10.75
N ILE A 294 -15.74 -7.85 11.05
CA ILE A 294 -16.86 -8.78 10.89
C ILE A 294 -17.20 -8.93 9.40
N ASP A 295 -17.35 -7.81 8.69
CA ASP A 295 -17.76 -7.80 7.29
C ASP A 295 -16.76 -8.49 6.35
N ASN A 296 -15.46 -8.44 6.69
CA ASN A 296 -14.41 -9.14 5.95
C ASN A 296 -14.18 -10.60 6.42
N GLY A 297 -14.96 -11.08 7.40
CA GLY A 297 -14.92 -12.44 7.92
C GLY A 297 -13.74 -12.74 8.84
N ARG A 298 -12.93 -11.75 9.24
CA ARG A 298 -11.76 -11.94 10.13
C ARG A 298 -12.15 -12.12 11.59
N LEU A 299 -13.32 -11.63 11.98
CA LEU A 299 -13.83 -11.66 13.34
C LEU A 299 -15.28 -12.15 13.33
N HIS A 300 -15.58 -13.20 14.08
CA HIS A 300 -16.87 -13.89 13.98
C HIS A 300 -17.39 -14.48 15.29
N SER A 301 -16.52 -14.78 16.26
CA SER A 301 -16.94 -15.30 17.56
C SER A 301 -17.52 -14.17 18.42
N PRO A 302 -18.74 -14.32 18.98
CA PRO A 302 -19.40 -13.28 19.78
C PRO A 302 -18.54 -12.77 20.96
N GLU A 303 -17.81 -13.67 21.62
CA GLU A 303 -16.96 -13.37 22.76
C GLU A 303 -15.74 -12.53 22.35
N VAL A 304 -15.13 -12.85 21.20
CA VAL A 304 -13.99 -12.09 20.65
C VAL A 304 -14.46 -10.73 20.14
N ILE A 305 -15.61 -10.65 19.47
CA ILE A 305 -16.24 -9.38 19.08
C ILE A 305 -16.47 -8.50 20.31
N ALA A 306 -17.05 -9.05 21.39
CA ALA A 306 -17.28 -8.31 22.61
C ALA A 306 -15.97 -7.80 23.25
N ALA A 307 -14.93 -8.63 23.28
CA ALA A 307 -13.61 -8.24 23.78
C ALA A 307 -13.03 -7.05 22.99
N PHE A 308 -13.10 -7.08 21.65
CA PHE A 308 -12.66 -5.98 20.80
C PHE A 308 -13.49 -4.70 21.02
N ARG A 309 -14.82 -4.79 21.14
CA ARG A 309 -15.68 -3.60 21.32
C ARG A 309 -15.49 -2.89 22.66
N VAL A 310 -14.97 -3.57 23.67
CA VAL A 310 -14.78 -2.99 25.01
C VAL A 310 -13.33 -2.57 25.25
N THR A 311 -12.36 -3.19 24.58
CA THR A 311 -10.94 -2.91 24.80
C THR A 311 -10.51 -1.65 24.03
N GLU A 312 -10.26 -0.57 24.75
CA GLU A 312 -9.82 0.72 24.23
C GLU A 312 -8.36 0.64 23.70
N ARG A 313 -8.19 0.22 22.43
CA ARG A 313 -6.87 0.05 21.77
C ARG A 313 -5.99 1.31 21.86
N GLU A 314 -6.58 2.49 21.78
CA GLU A 314 -5.93 3.80 21.92
C GLU A 314 -5.22 3.97 23.26
N ARG A 315 -5.69 3.32 24.34
CA ARG A 315 -5.05 3.39 25.66
C ARG A 315 -3.76 2.58 25.76
N TYR A 316 -3.52 1.68 24.80
CA TYR A 316 -2.31 0.86 24.72
C TYR A 316 -1.29 1.44 23.72
N LEU A 317 -1.59 2.59 23.09
CA LEU A 317 -0.75 3.26 22.11
C LEU A 317 -0.49 4.71 22.48
N PRO A 318 0.21 4.98 23.61
CA PRO A 318 0.49 6.35 24.02
C PRO A 318 1.33 7.09 22.97
N GLY A 319 0.86 8.26 22.53
CA GLY A 319 1.55 9.09 21.53
C GLY A 319 1.13 8.81 20.08
N VAL A 320 0.23 7.85 19.85
CA VAL A 320 -0.42 7.62 18.55
C VAL A 320 -1.79 8.31 18.57
N ASP A 321 -2.16 8.97 17.48
CA ASP A 321 -3.48 9.57 17.39
C ASP A 321 -4.59 8.49 17.37
N VAL A 322 -5.77 8.82 17.88
CA VAL A 322 -6.85 7.84 18.07
C VAL A 322 -7.35 7.27 16.74
N GLN A 323 -7.30 8.03 15.64
CA GLN A 323 -7.71 7.51 14.33
C GLN A 323 -6.73 6.43 13.86
N THR A 324 -5.43 6.71 13.90
CA THR A 324 -4.37 5.74 13.60
C THR A 324 -4.42 4.51 14.52
N ALA A 325 -4.82 4.65 15.79
CA ALA A 325 -4.97 3.50 16.68
C ALA A 325 -6.02 2.48 16.17
N TYR A 326 -6.97 2.92 15.34
CA TYR A 326 -8.08 2.12 14.81
C TYR A 326 -8.01 1.87 13.29
N THR A 327 -6.87 2.14 12.65
CA THR A 327 -6.60 1.71 11.27
C THR A 327 -6.25 0.23 11.21
N GLU A 328 -6.36 -0.37 10.02
CA GLU A 328 -6.04 -1.78 9.79
C GLU A 328 -4.55 -1.98 9.49
N ASP A 329 -3.67 -1.49 10.37
CA ASP A 329 -2.22 -1.59 10.22
C ASP A 329 -1.52 -1.94 11.55
N ALA A 330 -0.31 -2.49 11.44
CA ALA A 330 0.57 -2.68 12.58
C ALA A 330 1.15 -1.33 13.02
N VAL A 331 1.28 -1.14 14.33
CA VAL A 331 1.84 0.09 14.90
C VAL A 331 3.20 -0.22 15.51
N PRO A 332 4.30 0.29 14.96
CA PRO A 332 5.63 0.09 15.52
C PRO A 332 5.72 0.62 16.95
N THR A 333 6.34 -0.16 17.84
CA THR A 333 6.51 0.20 19.26
C THR A 333 7.97 0.31 19.65
N LYS A 334 8.88 -0.36 18.91
CA LYS A 334 10.31 -0.29 19.15
C LYS A 334 11.11 -0.56 17.89
N TYR A 335 12.20 0.18 17.73
CA TYR A 335 13.21 -0.02 16.70
C TYR A 335 14.55 -0.37 17.35
N ASP A 336 15.41 -1.11 16.65
CA ASP A 336 16.79 -1.34 17.06
C ASP A 336 17.72 -0.19 16.63
N GLU A 337 19.02 -0.35 16.89
CA GLU A 337 20.05 0.66 16.60
C GLU A 337 20.21 0.96 15.11
N ASP A 338 19.87 -0.01 14.25
CA ASP A 338 19.94 0.11 12.79
C ASP A 338 18.63 0.67 12.20
N GLY A 339 17.64 0.96 13.04
CA GLY A 339 16.34 1.49 12.65
C GLY A 339 15.34 0.44 12.17
N GLU A 340 15.60 -0.85 12.44
CA GLU A 340 14.67 -1.93 12.11
C GLU A 340 13.60 -2.07 13.18
N MET A 341 12.35 -2.28 12.73
CA MET A 341 11.24 -2.51 13.64
C MET A 341 11.39 -3.89 14.31
N ILE A 342 11.59 -3.88 15.63
CA ILE A 342 11.79 -5.09 16.45
C ILE A 342 10.62 -5.40 17.38
N SER A 343 9.65 -4.48 17.50
CA SER A 343 8.39 -4.71 18.21
C SER A 343 7.29 -3.84 17.61
N CYS A 344 6.07 -4.37 17.54
CA CYS A 344 4.87 -3.65 17.12
C CYS A 344 3.62 -4.22 17.80
N ILE A 345 2.56 -3.41 17.87
CA ILE A 345 1.22 -3.98 17.97
C ILE A 345 0.82 -4.46 16.58
N SER A 346 0.42 -5.72 16.45
CA SER A 346 -0.05 -6.29 15.19
C SER A 346 -1.30 -5.58 14.65
N ALA A 347 -1.49 -5.65 13.34
CA ALA A 347 -2.71 -5.20 12.68
C ALA A 347 -3.96 -5.87 13.31
N PRO A 348 -5.09 -5.15 13.47
CA PRO A 348 -6.27 -5.70 14.14
C PRO A 348 -6.78 -7.03 13.56
N SER A 349 -6.73 -7.23 12.24
CA SER A 349 -7.11 -8.51 11.61
C SER A 349 -6.19 -9.67 11.96
N VAL A 350 -4.90 -9.41 12.19
CA VAL A 350 -3.93 -10.43 12.64
C VAL A 350 -4.21 -10.81 14.09
N VAL A 351 -4.50 -9.82 14.94
CA VAL A 351 -4.91 -10.05 16.33
C VAL A 351 -6.21 -10.85 16.37
N ALA A 352 -7.22 -10.46 15.60
CA ALA A 352 -8.50 -11.16 15.49
C ALA A 352 -8.29 -12.61 15.06
N ALA A 353 -7.54 -12.85 13.98
CA ALA A 353 -7.26 -14.19 13.48
C ALA A 353 -6.62 -15.09 14.56
N GLN A 354 -5.60 -14.61 15.29
CA GLN A 354 -4.98 -15.43 16.33
C GLN A 354 -5.91 -15.69 17.53
N LEU A 355 -6.73 -14.72 17.92
CA LEU A 355 -7.70 -14.92 19.01
C LEU A 355 -8.78 -15.94 18.64
N GLU A 356 -9.27 -15.88 17.39
CA GLU A 356 -10.19 -16.89 16.84
C GLU A 356 -9.52 -18.27 16.78
N GLN A 357 -8.26 -18.34 16.33
CA GLN A 357 -7.48 -19.59 16.35
C GLN A 357 -7.26 -20.14 17.77
N LEU A 358 -7.12 -19.27 18.77
CA LEU A 358 -6.79 -19.68 20.13
C LEU A 358 -7.98 -20.31 20.85
N GLU A 359 -9.22 -19.89 20.56
CA GLU A 359 -10.43 -20.35 21.24
C GLU A 359 -10.27 -20.31 22.78
N ALA A 360 -9.82 -19.17 23.30
CA ALA A 360 -9.73 -18.94 24.75
C ALA A 360 -11.13 -18.88 25.37
N GLN A 361 -11.29 -19.43 26.57
CA GLN A 361 -12.57 -19.56 27.27
C GLN A 361 -12.43 -19.09 28.72
N PRO A 362 -13.54 -18.70 29.37
CA PRO A 362 -13.56 -18.40 30.79
C PRO A 362 -12.89 -19.50 31.63
N GLY A 363 -12.02 -19.10 32.56
CA GLY A 363 -11.28 -20.01 33.44
C GLY A 363 -9.94 -20.50 32.89
N HIS A 364 -9.64 -20.29 31.60
CA HIS A 364 -8.36 -20.72 31.03
C HIS A 364 -7.15 -19.96 31.60
N LYS A 365 -6.06 -20.68 31.77
CA LYS A 365 -4.71 -20.14 31.98
C LYS A 365 -4.02 -19.96 30.63
N VAL A 366 -3.61 -18.73 30.32
CA VAL A 366 -3.01 -18.36 29.04
C VAL A 366 -1.58 -17.87 29.21
N LEU A 367 -0.67 -18.40 28.40
CA LEU A 367 0.68 -17.85 28.21
C LEU A 367 0.75 -17.12 26.87
N GLU A 368 1.11 -15.85 26.89
CA GLU A 368 1.41 -15.04 25.69
C GLU A 368 2.92 -14.81 25.58
N ALA A 369 3.45 -14.97 24.36
CA ALA A 369 4.81 -14.63 23.99
C ALA A 369 4.83 -13.37 23.12
N GLY A 370 5.32 -12.25 23.67
CA GLY A 370 5.35 -10.93 23.03
C GLY A 370 4.38 -9.95 23.67
N ALA A 371 4.74 -9.38 24.82
CA ALA A 371 3.86 -8.46 25.55
C ALA A 371 3.67 -7.13 24.83
N ALA A 372 4.74 -6.58 24.24
CA ALA A 372 4.76 -5.26 23.60
C ALA A 372 4.08 -4.20 24.48
N THR A 373 2.86 -3.76 24.14
CA THR A 373 2.13 -2.74 24.91
C THR A 373 1.12 -3.30 25.90
N GLY A 374 0.89 -4.62 25.91
CA GLY A 374 -0.13 -5.29 26.73
C GLY A 374 -1.53 -5.35 26.11
N TYR A 375 -1.74 -4.85 24.88
CA TYR A 375 -3.06 -4.80 24.25
C TYR A 375 -3.69 -6.20 24.04
N ASN A 376 -2.92 -7.15 23.50
CA ASN A 376 -3.43 -8.50 23.26
C ASN A 376 -3.64 -9.26 24.59
N ALA A 377 -2.75 -9.09 25.57
CA ALA A 377 -2.95 -9.57 26.94
C ALA A 377 -4.29 -9.09 27.54
N ALA A 378 -4.69 -7.85 27.28
CA ALA A 378 -5.96 -7.30 27.74
C ALA A 378 -7.19 -7.88 27.01
N LEU A 379 -7.07 -8.19 25.73
CA LEU A 379 -8.11 -8.93 25.02
C LEU A 379 -8.26 -10.35 25.59
N LEU A 380 -7.14 -11.05 25.78
CA LEU A 380 -7.11 -12.38 26.37
C LEU A 380 -7.69 -12.40 27.78
N SER A 381 -7.37 -11.40 28.61
CA SER A 381 -7.83 -11.31 29.99
C SER A 381 -9.36 -11.23 30.09
N ARG A 382 -10.00 -10.55 29.12
CA ARG A 382 -11.46 -10.50 28.98
C ARG A 382 -12.03 -11.84 28.54
N LEU A 383 -11.40 -12.51 27.56
CA LEU A 383 -11.87 -13.80 27.04
C LEU A 383 -11.83 -14.90 28.11
N VAL A 384 -10.84 -14.87 29.00
CA VAL A 384 -10.70 -15.88 30.06
C VAL A 384 -11.40 -15.51 31.36
N SER A 385 -12.09 -14.37 31.40
CA SER A 385 -12.88 -13.96 32.55
C SER A 385 -14.29 -14.60 32.53
N PRO A 386 -14.85 -14.95 33.70
CA PRO A 386 -14.22 -14.95 35.02
C PRO A 386 -13.30 -16.16 35.24
N GLY A 387 -12.35 -16.03 36.18
CA GLY A 387 -11.60 -17.16 36.75
C GLY A 387 -10.32 -17.58 36.01
N GLY A 388 -10.06 -17.04 34.82
CA GLY A 388 -8.82 -17.27 34.09
C GLY A 388 -7.73 -16.23 34.38
N GLN A 389 -6.50 -16.56 33.97
CA GLN A 389 -5.30 -15.74 34.19
C GLN A 389 -4.43 -15.72 32.94
N VAL A 390 -3.89 -14.55 32.61
CA VAL A 390 -2.95 -14.35 31.49
C VAL A 390 -1.57 -14.00 32.04
N TRP A 391 -0.53 -14.63 31.50
CA TRP A 391 0.86 -14.22 31.66
C TRP A 391 1.41 -13.84 30.30
N THR A 392 1.96 -12.64 30.16
CA THR A 392 2.50 -12.13 28.91
C THR A 392 4.00 -11.84 29.05
N LEU A 393 4.81 -12.48 28.22
CA LEU A 393 6.26 -12.44 28.33
C LEU A 393 6.85 -11.50 27.30
N ASP A 394 7.86 -10.74 27.70
CA ASP A 394 8.72 -10.00 26.78
C ASP A 394 10.19 -10.09 27.23
N VAL A 395 11.11 -9.98 26.28
CA VAL A 395 12.56 -10.02 26.53
C VAL A 395 13.12 -8.65 26.90
N ASP A 396 12.36 -7.59 26.62
CA ASP A 396 12.76 -6.20 26.84
C ASP A 396 12.05 -5.63 28.07
N GLN A 397 12.82 -5.24 29.10
CA GLN A 397 12.28 -4.72 30.36
C GLN A 397 11.41 -3.47 30.17
N ASP A 398 11.76 -2.59 29.23
CA ASP A 398 10.98 -1.39 28.91
C ASP A 398 9.60 -1.72 28.33
N LEU A 399 9.47 -2.81 27.55
CA LEU A 399 8.19 -3.29 27.05
C LEU A 399 7.36 -3.93 28.17
N VAL A 400 8.00 -4.72 29.05
CA VAL A 400 7.34 -5.29 30.25
C VAL A 400 6.76 -4.19 31.14
N ASP A 401 7.55 -3.15 31.43
CA ASP A 401 7.13 -2.02 32.27
C ASP A 401 5.97 -1.25 31.61
N GLY A 402 6.06 -1.03 30.30
CA GLY A 402 5.00 -0.39 29.51
C GLY A 402 3.69 -1.18 29.52
N ALA A 403 3.76 -2.49 29.27
CA ALA A 403 2.60 -3.38 29.30
C ALA A 403 1.97 -3.43 30.69
N ALA A 404 2.77 -3.62 31.75
CA ALA A 404 2.29 -3.63 33.13
C ALA A 404 1.56 -2.33 33.50
N LYS A 405 2.10 -1.17 33.09
CA LYS A 405 1.48 0.13 33.29
C LYS A 405 0.13 0.24 32.57
N ASN A 406 0.07 -0.13 31.29
CA ASN A 406 -1.15 -0.01 30.49
C ASN A 406 -2.27 -0.93 31.03
N LEU A 407 -1.92 -2.16 31.41
CA LEU A 407 -2.85 -3.11 32.04
C LEU A 407 -3.42 -2.55 33.36
N ALA A 408 -2.57 -2.02 34.23
CA ALA A 408 -3.00 -1.41 35.48
C ALA A 408 -3.90 -0.17 35.26
N GLN A 409 -3.55 0.70 34.30
CA GLN A 409 -4.32 1.92 34.00
C GLN A 409 -5.71 1.64 33.39
N THR A 410 -5.90 0.46 32.80
CA THR A 410 -7.16 0.02 32.21
C THR A 410 -7.95 -0.94 33.10
N GLY A 411 -7.48 -1.19 34.33
CA GLY A 411 -8.15 -2.03 35.33
C GLY A 411 -8.13 -3.53 34.97
N VAL A 412 -7.10 -3.99 34.27
CA VAL A 412 -6.90 -5.40 33.98
C VAL A 412 -6.11 -6.05 35.11
N ASP A 413 -6.80 -6.80 35.98
CA ASP A 413 -6.20 -7.39 37.19
C ASP A 413 -5.73 -8.85 37.00
N ASN A 414 -6.24 -9.54 35.97
CA ASN A 414 -5.95 -10.96 35.70
C ASN A 414 -4.99 -11.17 34.51
N ALA A 415 -4.16 -10.17 34.20
CA ALA A 415 -3.04 -10.28 33.28
C ALA A 415 -1.75 -9.77 33.93
N THR A 416 -0.65 -10.48 33.75
CA THR A 416 0.65 -10.14 34.35
C THR A 416 1.74 -10.13 33.30
N ALA A 417 2.39 -8.99 33.11
CA ALA A 417 3.59 -8.87 32.26
C ALA A 417 4.82 -9.37 33.01
N VAL A 418 5.64 -10.20 32.35
CA VAL A 418 6.81 -10.86 32.95
C VAL A 418 8.01 -10.72 32.03
N LEU A 419 9.16 -10.30 32.57
CA LEU A 419 10.42 -10.35 31.84
C LEU A 419 10.87 -11.81 31.68
N GLY A 420 11.01 -12.27 30.44
CA GLY A 420 11.47 -13.64 30.18
C GLY A 420 11.56 -14.00 28.70
N ASP A 421 12.36 -15.00 28.40
CA ASP A 421 12.40 -15.61 27.07
C ASP A 421 11.20 -16.56 26.91
N ALA A 422 10.25 -16.13 26.09
CA ALA A 422 9.03 -16.87 25.85
C ALA A 422 9.25 -18.23 25.15
N ALA A 423 10.41 -18.47 24.51
CA ALA A 423 10.74 -19.80 23.99
C ALA A 423 11.07 -20.81 25.12
N VAL A 424 11.40 -20.33 26.32
CA VAL A 424 11.55 -21.15 27.53
C VAL A 424 10.20 -21.37 28.22
N GLY A 425 9.27 -20.42 28.06
CA GLY A 425 7.99 -20.40 28.74
C GLY A 425 8.10 -19.96 30.20
N LEU A 426 7.10 -20.31 31.00
CA LEU A 426 7.00 -19.92 32.40
C LEU A 426 6.53 -21.11 33.26
N PRO A 427 7.41 -22.12 33.47
CA PRO A 427 7.04 -23.42 34.04
C PRO A 427 6.40 -23.36 35.44
N GLU A 428 6.72 -22.37 36.25
CA GLU A 428 6.16 -22.13 37.58
C GLU A 428 4.64 -21.92 37.58
N HIS A 429 4.09 -21.51 36.43
CA HIS A 429 2.67 -21.27 36.23
C HIS A 429 2.05 -22.27 35.24
N ALA A 430 2.80 -23.24 34.73
CA ALA A 430 2.27 -24.34 33.94
C ALA A 430 1.38 -25.29 34.79
N PRO A 431 0.53 -26.12 34.18
CA PRO A 431 0.22 -26.15 32.74
C PRO A 431 -0.74 -25.03 32.32
N TYR A 432 -0.72 -24.71 31.03
CA TYR A 432 -1.56 -23.70 30.37
C TYR A 432 -2.60 -24.35 29.47
N ASP A 433 -3.83 -23.86 29.53
CA ASP A 433 -4.89 -24.29 28.62
C ASP A 433 -4.66 -23.73 27.21
N ARG A 434 -4.05 -22.54 27.12
CA ARG A 434 -3.75 -21.85 25.87
C ARG A 434 -2.36 -21.24 25.91
N ILE A 435 -1.63 -21.37 24.82
CA ILE A 435 -0.38 -20.65 24.62
C ILE A 435 -0.45 -19.93 23.27
N GLN A 436 -0.15 -18.64 23.23
CA GLN A 436 -0.18 -17.81 22.03
C GLN A 436 1.18 -17.14 21.84
N PHE A 437 1.75 -17.24 20.64
CA PHE A 437 2.89 -16.44 20.22
C PHE A 437 2.42 -15.32 19.31
N THR A 438 2.76 -14.08 19.66
CA THR A 438 2.55 -12.88 18.82
C THR A 438 3.86 -12.46 18.14
N VAL A 439 4.79 -13.41 18.00
CA VAL A 439 6.12 -13.29 17.41
C VAL A 439 6.42 -14.51 16.52
N GLY A 440 7.20 -14.28 15.46
CA GLY A 440 7.58 -15.30 14.49
C GLY A 440 8.63 -16.27 15.03
N THR A 441 8.45 -17.56 14.75
CA THR A 441 9.38 -18.61 15.15
C THR A 441 9.98 -19.33 13.94
N GLY A 442 11.28 -19.62 14.01
CA GLY A 442 11.97 -20.40 12.98
C GLY A 442 11.64 -21.90 13.06
N ASP A 443 11.24 -22.38 14.24
CA ASP A 443 10.80 -23.75 14.56
C ASP A 443 10.02 -23.73 15.89
N ILE A 444 9.47 -24.87 16.31
CA ILE A 444 8.73 -25.00 17.57
C ILE A 444 9.67 -24.97 18.79
N PRO A 445 9.45 -24.07 19.78
CA PRO A 445 10.16 -24.13 21.06
C PRO A 445 9.70 -25.37 21.86
N VAL A 446 10.49 -26.44 21.86
CA VAL A 446 10.06 -27.75 22.40
C VAL A 446 9.63 -27.68 23.88
N LYS A 447 10.26 -26.83 24.70
CA LYS A 447 9.91 -26.65 26.12
C LYS A 447 8.49 -26.12 26.36
N ILE A 448 7.92 -25.41 25.38
CA ILE A 448 6.55 -24.91 25.45
C ILE A 448 5.56 -26.06 25.36
N LEU A 449 5.89 -27.12 24.60
CA LEU A 449 5.01 -28.28 24.43
C LEU A 449 4.78 -29.05 25.74
N ASP A 450 5.73 -28.99 26.67
CA ASP A 450 5.64 -29.60 28.00
C ASP A 450 4.80 -28.77 28.98
N GLN A 451 4.54 -27.50 28.66
CA GLN A 451 3.76 -26.59 29.50
C GLN A 451 2.29 -26.50 29.09
N ILE A 452 1.89 -27.19 28.01
CA ILE A 452 0.50 -27.22 27.54
C ILE A 452 -0.27 -28.29 28.32
N ALA A 453 -1.42 -27.89 28.88
CA ALA A 453 -2.34 -28.78 29.56
C ALA A 453 -2.90 -29.86 28.63
N PRO A 454 -3.37 -31.01 29.14
CA PRO A 454 -4.16 -31.95 28.36
C PRO A 454 -5.38 -31.24 27.73
N GLY A 455 -5.55 -31.38 26.41
CA GLY A 455 -6.60 -30.67 25.66
C GLY A 455 -6.30 -29.18 25.43
N GLY A 456 -5.11 -28.70 25.82
CA GLY A 456 -4.66 -27.35 25.55
C GLY A 456 -4.27 -27.14 24.08
N ARG A 457 -4.23 -25.88 23.68
CA ARG A 457 -3.95 -25.44 22.30
C ARG A 457 -2.79 -24.45 22.27
N LEU A 458 -1.94 -24.59 21.25
CA LEU A 458 -0.85 -23.67 20.98
C LEU A 458 -1.09 -22.95 19.66
N VAL A 459 -1.18 -21.63 19.70
CA VAL A 459 -1.19 -20.78 18.51
C VAL A 459 0.18 -20.13 18.34
N LEU A 460 0.87 -20.42 17.24
CA LEU A 460 2.14 -19.76 16.94
C LEU A 460 2.35 -19.48 15.45
N PRO A 461 2.89 -18.30 15.10
CA PRO A 461 3.49 -18.05 13.80
C PRO A 461 4.79 -18.82 13.68
N MET A 462 4.85 -19.72 12.70
CA MET A 462 6.04 -20.52 12.42
C MET A 462 6.36 -20.49 10.94
N ARG A 463 7.63 -20.28 10.64
CA ARG A 463 8.16 -20.39 9.29
C ARG A 463 8.18 -21.86 8.86
N ILE A 464 7.64 -22.14 7.69
CA ILE A 464 7.65 -23.47 7.10
C ILE A 464 8.98 -23.69 6.40
N ARG A 465 9.28 -22.88 5.37
CA ARG A 465 10.51 -22.96 4.56
C ARG A 465 10.71 -21.69 3.71
N GLY A 466 11.95 -21.22 3.59
CA GLY A 466 12.21 -19.88 3.03
C GLY A 466 11.40 -18.83 3.78
N SER A 467 10.91 -17.78 3.13
CA SER A 467 10.06 -16.74 3.73
C SER A 467 8.62 -17.17 4.02
N ILE A 468 8.19 -18.40 3.67
CA ILE A 468 6.81 -18.82 3.87
C ILE A 468 6.56 -19.18 5.33
N SER A 469 5.68 -18.43 5.97
CA SER A 469 5.26 -18.59 7.36
C SER A 469 3.74 -18.60 7.47
N ARG A 470 3.24 -19.26 8.53
CA ARG A 470 1.81 -19.35 8.85
C ARG A 470 1.63 -19.30 10.36
N SER A 471 0.52 -18.74 10.83
CA SER A 471 0.03 -18.90 12.19
C SER A 471 -0.70 -20.23 12.30
N PHE A 472 -0.18 -21.15 13.10
CA PHE A 472 -0.75 -22.48 13.30
C PHE A 472 -1.43 -22.58 14.65
N ALA A 473 -2.62 -23.19 14.69
CA ALA A 473 -3.24 -23.67 15.92
C ALA A 473 -3.01 -25.17 16.06
N PHE A 474 -2.04 -25.56 16.89
CA PHE A 474 -1.71 -26.96 17.17
C PHE A 474 -2.43 -27.51 18.39
N GLU A 475 -2.91 -28.74 18.26
CA GLU A 475 -3.45 -29.56 19.32
C GLU A 475 -2.75 -30.92 19.36
N ARG A 476 -2.68 -31.50 20.57
CA ARG A 476 -2.02 -32.79 20.78
C ARG A 476 -2.85 -33.91 20.14
N ASP A 477 -2.20 -34.75 19.34
CA ASP A 477 -2.76 -35.94 18.69
C ASP A 477 -1.89 -37.16 19.03
N GLY A 478 -2.23 -37.79 20.16
CA GLY A 478 -1.41 -38.84 20.76
C GLY A 478 -0.02 -38.33 21.14
N GLN A 479 1.01 -38.88 20.48
CA GLN A 479 2.42 -38.48 20.65
C GLN A 479 2.89 -37.44 19.62
N THR A 480 1.97 -36.95 18.78
CA THR A 480 2.21 -35.97 17.72
C THR A 480 1.28 -34.76 17.91
N TRP A 481 1.31 -33.84 16.96
CA TRP A 481 0.48 -32.65 16.93
C TRP A 481 -0.19 -32.53 15.57
N LYS A 482 -1.41 -32.00 15.56
CA LYS A 482 -2.15 -31.67 14.34
C LYS A 482 -2.68 -30.26 14.42
N THR A 483 -2.87 -29.63 13.27
CA THR A 483 -3.49 -28.30 13.21
C THR A 483 -5.00 -28.40 13.25
N SER A 484 -5.64 -27.59 14.11
CA SER A 484 -7.08 -27.32 14.02
C SER A 484 -7.38 -26.22 12.99
N SER A 485 -6.45 -25.27 12.81
CA SER A 485 -6.49 -24.22 11.79
C SER A 485 -5.10 -23.65 11.51
N ASP A 486 -4.98 -22.94 10.39
CA ASP A 486 -3.79 -22.20 9.99
C ASP A 486 -4.15 -20.99 9.13
N GLU A 487 -3.35 -19.93 9.21
CA GLU A 487 -3.54 -18.68 8.45
C GLU A 487 -2.18 -18.18 7.95
N MET A 488 -2.13 -17.67 6.71
CA MET A 488 -0.92 -16.99 6.22
C MET A 488 -0.67 -15.72 7.02
N SER A 489 0.51 -15.59 7.60
CA SER A 489 0.88 -14.44 8.41
C SER A 489 2.39 -14.28 8.48
N THR A 490 2.85 -13.08 8.80
CA THR A 490 4.27 -12.78 9.04
C THR A 490 4.35 -11.88 10.26
N PHE A 491 5.31 -12.16 11.13
CA PHE A 491 5.49 -11.48 12.41
C PHE A 491 6.95 -11.06 12.56
N VAL A 492 7.20 -10.10 13.46
CA VAL A 492 8.57 -9.83 13.93
C VAL A 492 9.14 -11.10 14.56
N PRO A 493 10.41 -11.46 14.29
CA PRO A 493 10.96 -12.74 14.74
C PRO A 493 11.21 -12.72 16.25
N LEU A 494 11.20 -13.89 16.89
CA LEU A 494 11.90 -14.12 18.16
C LEU A 494 13.34 -13.61 18.04
N ARG A 495 13.91 -13.08 19.12
CA ARG A 495 15.24 -12.47 19.09
C ARG A 495 16.20 -13.15 20.05
N LYS A 496 17.41 -13.41 19.56
CA LYS A 496 18.60 -13.76 20.37
C LYS A 496 18.38 -14.98 21.28
N GLY A 497 17.62 -15.97 20.81
CA GLY A 497 17.12 -17.07 21.66
C GLY A 497 16.80 -18.38 20.93
N ILE A 498 16.05 -19.25 21.61
CA ILE A 498 15.66 -20.56 21.08
C ILE A 498 14.64 -20.38 19.95
N CYS A 499 14.87 -21.06 18.82
CA CYS A 499 14.03 -20.96 17.62
C CYS A 499 13.89 -19.55 17.04
N ASP A 500 14.94 -18.72 17.22
CA ASP A 500 15.10 -17.46 16.51
C ASP A 500 14.93 -17.68 15.00
N ASP A 501 14.22 -16.75 14.36
CA ASP A 501 13.91 -16.79 12.94
C ASP A 501 14.82 -15.86 12.13
N VAL A 502 16.13 -15.94 12.38
CA VAL A 502 17.13 -15.07 11.76
C VAL A 502 17.15 -15.26 10.25
N TYR A 503 16.98 -14.16 9.53
CA TYR A 503 17.18 -14.07 8.10
C TYR A 503 18.24 -13.02 7.76
N THR A 504 18.91 -13.24 6.63
CA THR A 504 19.88 -12.32 6.06
C THR A 504 19.24 -11.60 4.89
N ARG A 505 19.21 -10.27 4.96
CA ARG A 505 18.82 -9.41 3.85
C ARG A 505 20.02 -9.18 2.94
N VAL A 506 19.90 -9.57 1.69
CA VAL A 506 20.88 -9.28 0.64
C VAL A 506 20.37 -8.08 -0.13
N GLN A 507 21.00 -6.92 0.09
CA GLN A 507 20.76 -5.72 -0.71
C GLN A 507 21.34 -5.94 -2.11
N HIS A 508 20.52 -5.74 -3.14
CA HIS A 508 21.02 -5.74 -4.51
C HIS A 508 21.78 -4.44 -4.79
N ASP A 509 22.82 -4.56 -5.60
CA ASP A 509 23.61 -3.45 -6.09
C ASP A 509 22.89 -2.75 -7.28
N GLY A 510 23.27 -1.49 -7.53
CA GLY A 510 22.70 -0.66 -8.59
C GLY A 510 21.53 0.23 -8.16
N ASP A 511 20.90 0.88 -9.13
CA ASP A 511 19.79 1.81 -8.89
C ASP A 511 18.52 1.07 -8.44
N GLY A 512 17.97 1.46 -7.29
CA GLY A 512 16.76 0.88 -6.72
C GLY A 512 16.97 0.40 -5.29
N ASP A 513 15.98 -0.31 -4.74
CA ASP A 513 15.98 -0.77 -3.35
C ASP A 513 15.60 -2.26 -3.21
N VAL A 514 15.84 -3.05 -4.26
CA VAL A 514 15.53 -4.49 -4.23
C VAL A 514 16.35 -5.23 -3.18
N ARG A 515 15.68 -5.95 -2.29
CA ARG A 515 16.30 -6.76 -1.23
C ARG A 515 15.80 -8.18 -1.31
N LEU A 516 16.70 -9.15 -1.21
CA LEU A 516 16.36 -10.57 -1.09
C LEU A 516 16.45 -11.00 0.38
N GLU A 517 15.42 -11.65 0.89
CA GLU A 517 15.45 -12.27 2.20
C GLU A 517 15.89 -13.73 2.09
N THR A 518 16.97 -14.09 2.77
CA THR A 518 17.52 -15.46 2.76
C THR A 518 17.59 -16.02 4.17
N PHE A 519 17.38 -17.32 4.33
CA PHE A 519 17.39 -18.01 5.62
C PHE A 519 18.56 -18.98 5.71
N SER A 520 18.90 -19.38 6.92
CA SER A 520 20.07 -20.25 7.19
C SER A 520 19.95 -21.63 6.55
N GLU A 521 18.75 -22.16 6.33
CA GLU A 521 18.57 -23.44 5.65
C GLU A 521 18.73 -23.38 4.12
N GLN A 522 18.76 -22.17 3.53
CA GLN A 522 18.89 -22.00 2.09
C GLN A 522 20.36 -21.98 1.66
N GLN A 523 20.69 -22.79 0.66
CA GLN A 523 22.03 -22.86 0.09
C GLN A 523 22.14 -21.88 -1.09
N VAL A 524 22.62 -20.67 -0.80
CA VAL A 524 22.66 -19.55 -1.74
C VAL A 524 23.99 -18.80 -1.66
N ASP A 525 24.51 -18.38 -2.81
CA ASP A 525 25.66 -17.50 -2.90
C ASP A 525 25.20 -16.04 -2.71
N ARG A 526 25.22 -15.57 -1.47
CA ARG A 526 24.73 -14.23 -1.10
C ARG A 526 25.51 -13.10 -1.76
N GLU A 527 26.77 -13.31 -2.13
CA GLU A 527 27.57 -12.30 -2.80
C GLU A 527 27.17 -12.20 -4.28
N ALA A 528 27.02 -13.34 -4.96
CA ALA A 528 26.52 -13.37 -6.32
C ALA A 528 25.08 -12.80 -6.42
N MET A 529 24.24 -13.05 -5.41
CA MET A 529 22.88 -12.49 -5.33
C MET A 529 22.83 -10.96 -5.36
N ARG A 530 23.89 -10.26 -4.95
CA ARG A 530 23.89 -8.78 -4.98
C ARG A 530 23.77 -8.20 -6.38
N THR A 531 24.37 -8.88 -7.37
CA THR A 531 24.47 -8.42 -8.77
C THR A 531 23.70 -9.31 -9.75
N VAL A 532 23.03 -10.36 -9.27
CA VAL A 532 22.34 -11.33 -10.12
C VAL A 532 21.29 -10.69 -11.05
N LEU A 533 20.62 -9.62 -10.62
CA LEU A 533 19.63 -8.91 -11.44
C LEU A 533 20.25 -8.09 -12.59
N ASP A 534 21.56 -7.89 -12.59
CA ASP A 534 22.30 -7.27 -13.70
C ASP A 534 22.61 -8.27 -14.82
N GLN A 535 22.49 -9.57 -14.52
CA GLN A 535 22.72 -10.63 -15.51
C GLN A 535 21.54 -10.76 -16.48
N PRO A 536 21.76 -11.28 -17.70
CA PRO A 536 20.69 -11.54 -18.66
C PRO A 536 19.56 -12.37 -18.06
N SER A 537 18.32 -12.03 -18.41
CA SER A 537 17.14 -12.71 -17.88
C SER A 537 16.52 -13.70 -18.87
N VAL A 538 15.92 -14.75 -18.32
CA VAL A 538 15.04 -15.68 -19.04
C VAL A 538 13.63 -15.49 -18.51
N LYS A 539 12.67 -15.17 -19.38
CA LYS A 539 11.27 -14.95 -19.00
C LYS A 539 10.36 -15.95 -19.67
N GLN A 540 9.50 -16.59 -18.87
CA GLN A 540 8.52 -17.57 -19.37
C GLN A 540 7.18 -17.42 -18.64
N TYR A 541 6.09 -17.33 -19.41
CA TYR A 541 4.74 -17.35 -18.85
C TYR A 541 4.25 -18.80 -18.66
N THR A 542 3.57 -19.04 -17.54
CA THR A 542 3.18 -20.40 -17.14
C THR A 542 1.91 -20.87 -17.85
N GLY A 543 1.05 -19.94 -18.29
CA GLY A 543 -0.31 -20.22 -18.76
C GLY A 543 -1.35 -20.31 -17.65
N VAL A 544 -0.93 -20.32 -16.38
CA VAL A 544 -1.79 -20.38 -15.19
C VAL A 544 -2.34 -19.00 -14.88
N LYS A 545 -3.65 -18.92 -14.60
CA LYS A 545 -4.41 -17.68 -14.49
C LYS A 545 -5.01 -17.51 -13.11
N PHE A 546 -4.78 -16.34 -12.51
CA PHE A 546 -5.40 -15.93 -11.26
C PHE A 546 -6.52 -14.93 -11.56
N TYR A 547 -7.73 -15.26 -11.12
CA TYR A 547 -8.89 -14.37 -11.20
C TYR A 547 -9.02 -13.53 -9.92
N LYS A 548 -9.83 -12.48 -9.97
CA LYS A 548 -10.08 -11.59 -8.82
C LYS A 548 -10.51 -12.41 -7.59
N GLY A 549 -9.80 -12.23 -6.48
CA GLY A 549 -10.07 -12.92 -5.21
C GLY A 549 -9.40 -14.29 -5.06
N ALA A 550 -8.75 -14.82 -6.10
CA ALA A 550 -8.01 -16.06 -6.01
C ALA A 550 -6.77 -15.88 -5.11
N PRO A 551 -6.58 -16.70 -4.07
CA PRO A 551 -5.46 -16.56 -3.16
C PRO A 551 -4.16 -17.08 -3.81
N PHE A 552 -3.05 -16.35 -3.60
CA PHE A 552 -1.71 -16.82 -4.02
C PHE A 552 -1.01 -17.67 -2.95
N GLU A 553 -1.50 -17.64 -1.71
CA GLU A 553 -0.87 -18.31 -0.57
C GLU A 553 -0.65 -19.81 -0.79
N TRP A 554 -1.59 -20.47 -1.48
CA TRP A 554 -1.53 -21.91 -1.71
C TRP A 554 -0.48 -22.26 -2.76
N LEU A 555 -0.32 -21.43 -3.78
CA LEU A 555 0.80 -21.58 -4.72
C LEU A 555 2.13 -21.36 -3.99
N TYR A 556 2.22 -20.35 -3.12
CA TYR A 556 3.46 -20.07 -2.38
C TYR A 556 3.84 -21.22 -1.45
N LEU A 557 2.87 -21.77 -0.71
CA LEU A 557 3.09 -22.92 0.14
C LEU A 557 3.53 -24.14 -0.67
N TYR A 558 2.86 -24.42 -1.79
CA TYR A 558 3.24 -25.52 -2.68
C TYR A 558 4.69 -25.38 -3.17
N LEU A 559 5.05 -24.21 -3.69
CA LEU A 559 6.38 -23.94 -4.22
C LEU A 559 7.45 -23.98 -3.13
N ALA A 560 7.15 -23.48 -1.93
CA ALA A 560 8.07 -23.57 -0.80
C ALA A 560 8.35 -25.04 -0.40
N CYS A 561 7.36 -25.90 -0.52
CA CYS A 561 7.51 -27.32 -0.23
C CYS A 561 8.25 -28.11 -1.32
N VAL A 562 7.97 -27.84 -2.60
CA VAL A 562 8.54 -28.64 -3.70
C VAL A 562 9.92 -28.17 -4.17
N LEU A 563 10.23 -26.88 -4.04
CA LEU A 563 11.51 -26.33 -4.47
C LEU A 563 12.61 -26.56 -3.41
N PRO A 564 13.85 -26.88 -3.81
CA PRO A 564 14.91 -27.29 -2.88
C PRO A 564 15.32 -26.20 -1.87
N ASN A 565 15.25 -24.93 -2.24
CA ASN A 565 15.50 -23.80 -1.34
C ASN A 565 14.21 -23.07 -0.92
N GLY A 566 13.03 -23.63 -1.21
CA GLY A 566 11.75 -22.96 -0.99
C GLY A 566 11.61 -21.63 -1.74
N LEU A 567 10.86 -20.69 -1.17
CA LEU A 567 10.65 -19.35 -1.74
C LEU A 567 11.12 -18.27 -0.77
N SER A 568 11.76 -17.25 -1.31
CA SER A 568 12.22 -16.05 -0.59
C SER A 568 11.47 -14.82 -1.04
N ARG A 569 11.24 -13.88 -0.13
CA ARG A 569 10.72 -12.56 -0.45
C ARG A 569 11.80 -11.72 -1.14
N LEU A 570 11.38 -10.99 -2.16
CA LEU A 570 12.19 -10.10 -2.97
C LEU A 570 11.46 -8.74 -3.11
N PRO A 571 11.30 -7.96 -2.02
CA PRO A 571 10.72 -6.62 -2.05
C PRO A 571 11.63 -5.59 -2.74
N GLY A 572 11.04 -4.48 -3.13
CA GLY A 572 11.72 -3.30 -3.69
C GLY A 572 11.43 -3.08 -5.17
N SER A 573 12.11 -2.10 -5.74
CA SER A 573 11.91 -1.63 -7.12
C SER A 573 13.24 -1.26 -7.75
N ARG A 574 13.41 -1.60 -9.03
CA ARG A 574 14.51 -1.13 -9.88
C ARG A 574 14.12 -1.20 -11.34
N ALA A 575 14.87 -0.53 -12.20
CA ALA A 575 14.68 -0.63 -13.64
C ALA A 575 14.86 -2.09 -14.10
N GLY A 576 13.92 -2.59 -14.92
CA GLY A 576 13.93 -3.96 -15.45
C GLY A 576 13.37 -5.02 -14.49
N PHE A 577 13.23 -4.74 -13.19
CA PHE A 577 12.58 -5.63 -12.23
C PHE A 577 11.06 -5.47 -12.32
N THR A 578 10.37 -6.54 -12.68
CA THR A 578 8.92 -6.54 -12.93
C THR A 578 8.20 -7.54 -12.01
N PRO A 579 8.15 -7.29 -10.69
CA PRO A 579 7.53 -8.21 -9.74
C PRO A 579 6.03 -8.35 -10.01
N HIS A 580 5.46 -9.48 -9.60
CA HIS A 580 4.04 -9.72 -9.77
C HIS A 580 3.15 -8.81 -8.90
N PHE A 581 3.67 -8.24 -7.82
CA PHE A 581 2.99 -7.22 -7.02
C PHE A 581 3.88 -6.01 -6.72
N GLY A 582 3.25 -4.87 -6.45
CA GLY A 582 3.96 -3.61 -6.17
C GLY A 582 4.79 -3.63 -4.88
N TRP A 583 4.43 -4.49 -3.92
CA TRP A 583 5.19 -4.67 -2.67
C TRP A 583 6.41 -5.62 -2.83
N GLY A 584 6.57 -6.27 -3.98
CA GLY A 584 7.66 -7.20 -4.24
C GLY A 584 7.25 -8.50 -4.90
N SER A 585 8.21 -9.40 -5.04
CA SER A 585 7.99 -10.75 -5.54
C SER A 585 8.35 -11.84 -4.53
N MET A 586 7.90 -13.06 -4.81
CA MET A 586 8.52 -14.28 -4.30
C MET A 586 9.53 -14.77 -5.33
N ALA A 587 10.65 -15.33 -4.86
CA ALA A 587 11.74 -15.81 -5.69
C ALA A 587 12.17 -17.22 -5.26
N ALA A 588 12.35 -18.10 -6.23
CA ALA A 588 13.06 -19.36 -6.05
C ALA A 588 14.57 -19.09 -6.17
N LEU A 589 15.38 -19.79 -5.37
CA LEU A 589 16.83 -19.59 -5.30
C LEU A 589 17.56 -20.90 -5.59
N ASP A 590 18.68 -20.83 -6.30
CA ASP A 590 19.54 -21.99 -6.53
C ASP A 590 21.00 -21.59 -6.79
N GLY A 591 21.82 -21.63 -5.73
CA GLY A 591 23.22 -21.19 -5.79
C GLY A 591 23.34 -19.69 -6.08
N ASP A 592 23.88 -19.35 -7.24
CA ASP A 592 24.07 -17.98 -7.76
C ASP A 592 22.92 -17.50 -8.65
N SER A 593 21.83 -18.27 -8.74
CA SER A 593 20.69 -18.00 -9.61
C SER A 593 19.41 -17.76 -8.82
N LEU A 594 18.56 -16.86 -9.32
CA LEU A 594 17.23 -16.61 -8.77
C LEU A 594 16.17 -16.54 -9.86
N ALA A 595 14.95 -16.96 -9.54
CA ALA A 595 13.80 -16.84 -10.43
C ALA A 595 12.60 -16.26 -9.69
N TYR A 596 12.17 -15.05 -10.08
CA TYR A 596 11.08 -14.32 -9.43
C TYR A 596 9.79 -14.34 -10.27
N MET A 597 8.66 -14.21 -9.59
CA MET A 597 7.33 -14.17 -10.20
C MET A 597 7.00 -12.79 -10.79
N THR A 598 6.41 -12.79 -11.99
CA THR A 598 5.85 -11.63 -12.68
C THR A 598 4.44 -11.95 -13.16
N ILE A 599 3.64 -10.96 -13.53
CA ILE A 599 2.31 -11.18 -14.11
C ILE A 599 2.13 -10.38 -15.40
N ARG A 600 1.16 -10.81 -16.22
CA ARG A 600 0.55 -9.96 -17.24
C ARG A 600 -0.96 -10.04 -17.12
N GLU A 601 -1.63 -8.94 -17.40
CA GLU A 601 -3.08 -8.89 -17.45
C GLU A 601 -3.61 -9.52 -18.75
N GLY A 602 -4.76 -10.17 -18.65
CA GLY A 602 -5.50 -10.68 -19.79
C GLY A 602 -7.00 -10.70 -19.49
N GLU A 603 -7.80 -10.93 -20.54
CA GLU A 603 -9.25 -11.01 -20.44
C GLU A 603 -9.76 -12.15 -21.32
N ASN A 604 -10.70 -12.94 -20.78
CA ASN A 604 -11.39 -14.00 -21.51
C ASN A 604 -12.88 -14.04 -21.11
N GLN A 605 -13.61 -15.07 -21.54
CA GLN A 605 -15.03 -15.23 -21.22
C GLN A 605 -15.33 -15.37 -19.71
N GLN A 606 -14.36 -15.78 -18.88
CA GLN A 606 -14.49 -15.90 -17.43
C GLN A 606 -14.19 -14.56 -16.71
N GLY A 607 -13.65 -13.57 -17.42
CA GLY A 607 -13.36 -12.23 -16.92
C GLY A 607 -11.88 -11.85 -17.05
N LYS A 608 -11.49 -10.81 -16.30
CA LYS A 608 -10.10 -10.37 -16.20
C LYS A 608 -9.29 -11.31 -15.32
N PHE A 609 -8.06 -11.60 -15.74
CA PHE A 609 -7.13 -12.45 -15.03
C PHE A 609 -5.71 -11.89 -15.07
N TRP A 610 -4.89 -12.37 -14.14
CA TRP A 610 -3.43 -12.25 -14.18
C TRP A 610 -2.84 -13.59 -14.57
N GLU A 611 -2.11 -13.63 -15.68
CA GLU A 611 -1.32 -14.79 -16.04
C GLU A 611 0.05 -14.71 -15.37
N LEU A 612 0.38 -15.74 -14.60
CA LEU A 612 1.66 -15.83 -13.91
C LEU A 612 2.79 -16.12 -14.90
N GLY A 613 3.91 -15.46 -14.70
CA GLY A 613 5.18 -15.73 -15.38
C GLY A 613 6.33 -15.74 -14.40
N ILE A 614 7.47 -16.26 -14.86
CA ILE A 614 8.69 -16.39 -14.09
C ILE A 614 9.81 -15.70 -14.86
N VAL A 615 10.66 -14.95 -14.15
CA VAL A 615 11.85 -14.29 -14.68
C VAL A 615 13.06 -14.79 -13.90
N GLY A 616 13.93 -15.54 -14.56
CA GLY A 616 15.17 -16.06 -14.00
C GLY A 616 16.39 -15.24 -14.38
N HIS A 617 17.36 -15.19 -13.48
CA HIS A 617 18.68 -14.60 -13.62
C HIS A 617 19.74 -15.52 -12.99
N GLY A 618 21.02 -15.33 -13.34
CA GLY A 618 22.13 -16.15 -12.85
C GLY A 618 22.59 -17.23 -13.83
N SER A 619 23.62 -17.99 -13.45
CA SER A 619 24.24 -19.02 -14.31
C SER A 619 23.28 -20.13 -14.74
N ARG A 620 22.22 -20.37 -13.96
CA ARG A 620 21.16 -21.37 -14.21
C ARG A 620 19.78 -20.74 -14.37
N ALA A 621 19.73 -19.51 -14.88
CA ALA A 621 18.48 -18.77 -15.12
C ALA A 621 17.44 -19.60 -15.90
N ALA A 622 17.86 -20.29 -16.97
CA ALA A 622 16.97 -21.08 -17.82
C ALA A 622 16.40 -22.29 -17.06
N ASP A 623 17.25 -23.13 -16.48
CA ASP A 623 16.86 -24.34 -15.76
C ASP A 623 15.95 -24.03 -14.56
N LEU A 624 16.30 -22.99 -13.78
CA LEU A 624 15.51 -22.58 -12.62
C LEU A 624 14.16 -22.00 -13.04
N THR A 625 14.12 -21.18 -14.11
CA THR A 625 12.86 -20.66 -14.66
C THR A 625 11.95 -21.79 -15.12
N GLU A 626 12.47 -22.72 -15.92
CA GLU A 626 11.72 -23.86 -16.42
C GLU A 626 11.21 -24.73 -15.28
N ARG A 627 12.05 -25.00 -14.26
CA ARG A 627 11.65 -25.76 -13.08
C ARG A 627 10.47 -25.11 -12.35
N VAL A 628 10.54 -23.80 -12.08
CA VAL A 628 9.45 -23.11 -11.39
C VAL A 628 8.18 -23.11 -12.25
N VAL A 629 8.29 -22.87 -13.57
CA VAL A 629 7.14 -22.93 -14.49
C VAL A 629 6.48 -24.31 -14.48
N MET A 630 7.27 -25.38 -14.52
CA MET A 630 6.76 -26.75 -14.43
C MET A 630 6.00 -26.99 -13.12
N GLU A 631 6.55 -26.53 -11.99
CA GLU A 631 5.91 -26.72 -10.68
C GLU A 631 4.62 -25.89 -10.54
N VAL A 632 4.58 -24.67 -11.08
CA VAL A 632 3.34 -23.87 -11.15
C VAL A 632 2.26 -24.60 -11.94
N ARG A 633 2.61 -25.20 -13.09
CA ARG A 633 1.66 -25.97 -13.90
C ARG A 633 1.19 -27.23 -13.18
N ALA A 634 2.10 -27.97 -12.55
CA ALA A 634 1.76 -29.16 -11.79
C ALA A 634 0.83 -28.85 -10.60
N TRP A 635 1.00 -27.69 -9.96
CA TRP A 635 0.08 -27.21 -8.94
C TRP A 635 -1.32 -26.95 -9.49
N ASP A 636 -1.42 -26.23 -10.60
CA ASP A 636 -2.68 -25.88 -11.28
C ASP A 636 -3.42 -27.11 -11.82
N GLU A 637 -2.71 -28.03 -12.49
CA GLU A 637 -3.24 -29.30 -13.01
C GLU A 637 -3.73 -30.21 -11.88
N GLY A 638 -3.01 -30.22 -10.76
CA GLY A 638 -3.36 -30.94 -9.56
C GLY A 638 -4.68 -30.43 -8.99
N TRP A 639 -4.70 -29.23 -8.42
CA TRP A 639 -5.95 -28.65 -7.90
C TRP A 639 -6.01 -27.13 -8.01
N GLY A 640 -4.87 -26.47 -8.16
CA GLY A 640 -4.78 -25.02 -8.06
C GLY A 640 -5.46 -24.50 -6.78
N ASN A 641 -6.25 -23.46 -6.94
CA ASN A 641 -7.06 -22.87 -5.87
C ASN A 641 -8.41 -23.56 -5.64
N ASP A 642 -8.78 -24.53 -6.47
CA ASP A 642 -10.05 -25.27 -6.33
C ASP A 642 -9.90 -26.54 -5.47
N GLY A 643 -8.71 -26.75 -4.91
CA GLY A 643 -8.39 -27.91 -4.08
C GLY A 643 -8.83 -27.82 -2.63
N PRO A 644 -8.89 -28.98 -1.93
CA PRO A 644 -9.00 -28.98 -0.48
C PRO A 644 -7.80 -28.26 0.16
N ARG A 645 -8.06 -27.54 1.26
CA ARG A 645 -7.01 -26.92 2.06
C ARG A 645 -6.06 -28.00 2.61
N PRO A 646 -4.74 -27.73 2.67
CA PRO A 646 -3.80 -28.67 3.25
C PRO A 646 -4.04 -28.80 4.76
N GLY A 647 -3.84 -30.00 5.30
CA GLY A 647 -3.69 -30.23 6.73
C GLY A 647 -2.22 -30.26 7.12
N PHE A 648 -1.92 -29.98 8.39
CA PHE A 648 -0.56 -30.04 8.91
C PHE A 648 -0.48 -30.92 10.15
N ARG A 649 0.55 -31.74 10.20
CA ARG A 649 0.93 -32.51 11.39
C ARG A 649 2.38 -32.24 11.74
N MET A 650 2.68 -32.23 13.03
CA MET A 650 4.01 -31.96 13.54
C MET A 650 4.40 -33.00 14.58
N ALA A 651 5.67 -33.40 14.57
CA ALA A 651 6.26 -34.21 15.62
C ALA A 651 7.62 -33.65 16.02
N VAL A 652 8.02 -33.93 17.27
CA VAL A 652 9.30 -33.53 17.87
C VAL A 652 10.01 -34.76 18.44
N GLY A 653 11.31 -34.64 18.71
CA GLY A 653 12.12 -35.73 19.27
C GLY A 653 12.05 -37.02 18.45
N ASP A 654 12.04 -38.17 19.13
CA ASP A 654 12.03 -39.50 18.50
C ASP A 654 10.80 -39.75 17.61
N MET A 655 9.70 -39.04 17.88
CA MET A 655 8.46 -39.18 17.12
C MET A 655 8.55 -38.59 15.71
N ARG A 656 9.54 -37.73 15.42
CA ARG A 656 9.77 -37.18 14.08
C ARG A 656 9.88 -38.26 13.03
N HIS A 657 10.64 -39.32 13.31
CA HIS A 657 10.87 -40.41 12.36
C HIS A 657 9.65 -41.31 12.17
N ARG A 658 8.67 -41.23 13.08
CA ARG A 658 7.40 -41.97 13.00
C ARG A 658 6.30 -41.18 12.34
N LEU A 659 6.48 -39.87 12.19
CA LEU A 659 5.61 -39.03 11.37
C LEU A 659 5.95 -39.23 9.88
N THR A 660 5.72 -40.46 9.42
CA THR A 660 5.83 -40.90 8.03
C THR A 660 4.40 -41.24 7.60
N ALA A 661 3.73 -40.33 6.90
CA ALA A 661 2.40 -40.68 6.39
C ALA A 661 2.51 -41.77 5.32
N ALA A 662 1.40 -42.47 5.05
CA ALA A 662 1.35 -43.43 3.95
C ALA A 662 1.34 -42.73 2.57
N ASP A 663 0.92 -41.46 2.49
CA ASP A 663 0.97 -40.62 1.28
C ASP A 663 0.98 -39.11 1.61
N PRO A 664 1.97 -38.57 2.33
CA PRO A 664 2.07 -37.13 2.54
C PRO A 664 2.57 -36.49 1.25
N ARG A 665 2.00 -35.35 0.86
CA ARG A 665 2.52 -34.63 -0.31
C ARG A 665 3.91 -34.08 -0.03
N PHE A 666 4.15 -33.57 1.18
CA PHE A 666 5.42 -32.97 1.57
C PHE A 666 5.80 -33.26 3.03
N VAL A 667 7.10 -33.41 3.25
CA VAL A 667 7.74 -33.52 4.56
C VAL A 667 8.79 -32.42 4.67
N VAL A 668 8.71 -31.60 5.71
CA VAL A 668 9.64 -30.51 5.99
C VAL A 668 10.33 -30.80 7.31
N ASP A 669 11.61 -31.16 7.23
CA ASP A 669 12.46 -31.35 8.41
C ASP A 669 13.03 -30.02 8.87
N LYS A 670 12.86 -29.74 10.16
CA LYS A 670 13.40 -28.58 10.86
C LYS A 670 14.37 -29.05 11.95
N SER A 671 14.99 -28.12 12.67
CA SER A 671 15.99 -28.43 13.69
C SER A 671 15.42 -29.30 14.82
N TYR A 672 14.26 -28.93 15.34
CA TYR A 672 13.59 -29.55 16.48
C TYR A 672 12.34 -30.33 16.09
N SER A 673 11.67 -29.94 15.01
CA SER A 673 10.44 -30.60 14.56
C SER A 673 10.54 -31.19 13.16
N ARG A 674 9.56 -32.02 12.83
CA ARG A 674 9.19 -32.39 11.47
C ARG A 674 7.75 -31.97 11.25
N LEU A 675 7.51 -31.19 10.20
CA LEU A 675 6.19 -30.82 9.72
C LEU A 675 5.84 -31.69 8.50
N VAL A 676 4.64 -32.26 8.50
CA VAL A 676 4.07 -32.98 7.37
C VAL A 676 2.89 -32.18 6.83
N VAL A 677 2.91 -31.91 5.52
CA VAL A 677 1.86 -31.20 4.81
C VAL A 677 1.02 -32.23 4.05
N ASP A 678 -0.16 -32.49 4.60
CA ASP A 678 -1.14 -33.40 4.03
C ASP A 678 -1.97 -32.64 3.00
N TRP A 679 -1.57 -32.76 1.75
CA TRP A 679 -2.21 -32.06 0.65
C TRP A 679 -2.69 -33.06 -0.41
N PRO A 680 -4.01 -33.28 -0.53
CA PRO A 680 -4.54 -34.23 -1.50
C PRO A 680 -4.05 -33.95 -2.92
N ARG A 681 -3.69 -35.02 -3.66
CA ARG A 681 -3.45 -34.96 -5.10
C ARG A 681 -4.74 -35.27 -5.84
N LYS A 682 -4.91 -34.69 -7.02
CA LYS A 682 -5.95 -35.12 -7.95
C LYS A 682 -5.46 -36.42 -8.56
N GLY A 683 -6.30 -37.45 -8.47
CA GLY A 683 -5.97 -38.84 -8.76
C GLY A 683 -5.46 -39.07 -10.17
#